data_AF-A0AB34JRC2-F1
#
_entry.id   AF-A0AB34JRC2-F1
#
_cell.length_a   1.000
_cell.length_b   1.000
_cell.length_c   1.000
_cell.angle_alpha   90.00
_cell.angle_beta   90.00
_cell.angle_gamma   90.00
#
_symmetry.space_group_name_H-M   'P 1'
#
loop_
_entity.id
_entity.type
_entity.pdbx_description
1 polymer ?
#
loop_
_entity_poly.entity_id
_entity_poly.type
_entity_poly.pdbx_seq_one_letter_code
_entity_poly.pdbx_strand_id
1 'polypeptide(L)'
;MRVLITGAAGRIGSGVAASLRAAGHQVVGLDVVPAPPPPLSSAFASFVQCNLNAAASAGEARQTLLEAARGVDTVIHCAAWPGPSSTPPPGVTASGCKVASHPIGLESPLPEELLRDNVASTAAVCDAAVAGGAKRFVFSSSAFALGWSHAAVGEVAYVPKYLPVDEAHGALPFESYGLSKLLGEQILETSARTAKETGFVSLRFTNIVKRELWHTLPWEPPTPASPLTLLLWAYTHEDDVIDAHVAAATLPGAAAAGSHEAYILAADDTRFAAPTLPTLASVLGVRDLPLHAPMEGNASPFSSLKAKQRLGFRPRSWQSPPTAPPPPPEARRGSAAARRARGDSALRHFDLSDFPLQRGGVLPRGASLAYRVYGQPLGRGAGVILHPTSFDAVHAELEYNIGSGATLDTDAYTVIVPNLMGNGVSFSPSTSGGGWPQLVTVADNVAAQRKLLQHLGVDLDASPLELIYGYSMGALQAYEWSVAYPAAVRRIAAVCGASRCGELNAVFLRSLEAALTADPAWDEASRAFRSPPHRGLRAFASIYAGWGVGSEWYLEQRYRAAGYASAEEFISRSYIAGFASCDAADLLAQVATWRTADVALPHGGLKQALSRVTAKVLLMPCDTDRYFTLEEAKVEAALLGDRCTLVPIRSAAGHRAGDPHRPELTDELAFIKQHVHKLLDAS
;
A
#
# COMPACT_ATOMS: atom_id res chain seq x y z
N MET A 1 -15.70 -30.47 -2.36
CA MET A 1 -15.34 -30.81 -3.75
C MET A 1 -13.83 -30.84 -3.87
N ARG A 2 -13.33 -31.63 -4.82
CA ARG A 2 -11.93 -31.66 -5.24
C ARG A 2 -11.79 -30.89 -6.55
N VAL A 3 -10.96 -29.86 -6.55
CA VAL A 3 -10.83 -28.90 -7.66
C VAL A 3 -9.40 -28.91 -8.18
N LEU A 4 -9.22 -29.12 -9.49
CA LEU A 4 -7.94 -28.95 -10.17
C LEU A 4 -7.85 -27.52 -10.70
N ILE A 5 -6.76 -26.81 -10.40
CA ILE A 5 -6.47 -25.49 -10.96
C ILE A 5 -5.18 -25.58 -11.76
N THR A 6 -5.23 -25.25 -13.05
CA THR A 6 -4.01 -25.09 -13.86
C THR A 6 -3.57 -23.62 -13.86
N GLY A 7 -2.28 -23.34 -13.94
CA GLY A 7 -1.78 -21.96 -13.75
C GLY A 7 -1.92 -21.56 -12.28
N ALA A 8 -1.82 -22.55 -11.38
CA ALA A 8 -2.10 -22.43 -9.97
C ALA A 8 -1.11 -21.52 -9.22
N ALA A 9 0.13 -21.42 -9.71
CA ALA A 9 1.11 -20.48 -9.17
C ALA A 9 0.91 -19.05 -9.72
N GLY A 10 0.11 -18.90 -10.77
CA GLY A 10 -0.27 -17.61 -11.34
C GLY A 10 -1.15 -16.77 -10.40
N ARG A 11 -1.25 -15.47 -10.71
CA ARG A 11 -1.96 -14.48 -9.87
C ARG A 11 -3.42 -14.85 -9.60
N ILE A 12 -4.20 -15.11 -10.66
CA ILE A 12 -5.61 -15.51 -10.52
C ILE A 12 -5.71 -16.92 -9.93
N GLY A 13 -4.90 -17.87 -10.41
CA GLY A 13 -4.92 -19.26 -9.93
C GLY A 13 -4.68 -19.39 -8.43
N SER A 14 -3.69 -18.68 -7.89
CA SER A 14 -3.37 -18.68 -6.45
C SER A 14 -4.47 -18.01 -5.61
N GLY A 15 -5.07 -16.91 -6.09
CA GLY A 15 -6.20 -16.26 -5.43
C GLY A 15 -7.46 -17.14 -5.38
N VAL A 16 -7.76 -17.84 -6.47
CA VAL A 16 -8.85 -18.81 -6.55
C VAL A 16 -8.58 -20.01 -5.64
N ALA A 17 -7.35 -20.53 -5.63
CA ALA A 17 -6.95 -21.62 -4.75
C ALA A 17 -7.17 -21.27 -3.27
N ALA A 18 -6.71 -20.09 -2.84
CA ALA A 18 -6.88 -19.61 -1.48
C ALA A 18 -8.37 -19.49 -1.11
N SER A 19 -9.20 -18.95 -2.00
CA SER A 19 -10.64 -18.76 -1.76
C SER A 19 -11.39 -20.10 -1.67
N LEU A 20 -11.10 -21.05 -2.57
CA LEU A 20 -11.69 -22.39 -2.52
C LEU A 20 -11.23 -23.17 -1.29
N ARG A 21 -9.97 -23.03 -0.89
CA ARG A 21 -9.44 -23.67 0.33
C ARG A 21 -10.12 -23.11 1.58
N ALA A 22 -10.29 -21.81 1.66
CA ALA A 22 -11.02 -21.15 2.75
C ALA A 22 -12.49 -21.61 2.82
N ALA A 23 -13.12 -21.91 1.67
CA ALA A 23 -14.45 -22.51 1.58
C ALA A 23 -14.48 -24.03 1.87
N GLY A 24 -13.37 -24.62 2.33
CA GLY A 24 -13.29 -26.03 2.72
C GLY A 24 -13.14 -27.02 1.57
N HIS A 25 -12.78 -26.56 0.37
CA HIS A 25 -12.52 -27.45 -0.77
C HIS A 25 -11.09 -28.01 -0.75
N GLN A 26 -10.91 -29.13 -1.44
CA GLN A 26 -9.59 -29.72 -1.68
C GLN A 26 -9.08 -29.23 -3.03
N VAL A 27 -7.97 -28.47 -3.02
CA VAL A 27 -7.42 -27.88 -4.24
C VAL A 27 -6.18 -28.64 -4.67
N VAL A 28 -6.16 -29.10 -5.91
CA VAL A 28 -4.98 -29.64 -6.59
C VAL A 28 -4.43 -28.53 -7.48
N GLY A 29 -3.21 -28.08 -7.21
CA GLY A 29 -2.52 -27.12 -8.07
C GLY A 29 -1.79 -27.83 -9.20
N LEU A 30 -1.82 -27.28 -10.41
CA LEU A 30 -0.98 -27.70 -11.52
C LEU A 30 -0.35 -26.48 -12.19
N ASP A 31 0.97 -26.49 -12.35
CA ASP A 31 1.70 -25.40 -13.00
C ASP A 31 3.01 -25.89 -13.63
N VAL A 32 3.59 -25.11 -14.55
CA VAL A 32 4.91 -25.39 -15.13
C VAL A 32 6.03 -25.13 -14.11
N VAL A 33 5.79 -24.21 -13.17
CA VAL A 33 6.69 -23.93 -12.05
C VAL A 33 6.36 -24.81 -10.84
N PRO A 34 7.32 -25.04 -9.91
CA PRO A 34 7.04 -25.77 -8.68
C PRO A 34 6.04 -25.03 -7.78
N ALA A 35 5.52 -25.74 -6.78
CA ALA A 35 4.60 -25.17 -5.80
C ALA A 35 5.17 -23.89 -5.17
N PRO A 36 4.38 -22.82 -5.00
CA PRO A 36 4.86 -21.59 -4.39
C PRO A 36 5.26 -21.84 -2.93
N PRO A 37 6.21 -21.09 -2.36
CA PRO A 37 6.58 -21.24 -0.96
C PRO A 37 5.40 -20.90 -0.02
N PRO A 38 5.41 -21.40 1.23
CA PRO A 38 4.43 -20.99 2.24
C PRO A 38 4.40 -19.46 2.41
N PRO A 39 3.22 -18.86 2.66
CA PRO A 39 1.95 -19.53 2.97
C PRO A 39 1.14 -19.97 1.74
N LEU A 40 1.49 -19.56 0.52
CA LEU A 40 0.68 -19.83 -0.67
C LEU A 40 0.50 -21.33 -0.96
N SER A 41 1.53 -22.16 -0.69
CA SER A 41 1.40 -23.62 -0.81
C SER A 41 0.31 -24.22 0.07
N SER A 42 -0.05 -23.58 1.19
CA SER A 42 -1.11 -24.09 2.10
C SER A 42 -2.51 -24.08 1.49
N ALA A 43 -2.70 -23.34 0.39
CA ALA A 43 -3.93 -23.37 -0.39
C ALA A 43 -4.13 -24.72 -1.10
N PHE A 44 -3.06 -25.49 -1.35
CA PHE A 44 -3.09 -26.71 -2.13
C PHE A 44 -3.00 -27.95 -1.24
N ALA A 45 -3.91 -28.89 -1.42
CA ALA A 45 -3.83 -30.22 -0.83
C ALA A 45 -2.75 -31.08 -1.51
N SER A 46 -2.52 -30.86 -2.80
CA SER A 46 -1.39 -31.38 -3.56
C SER A 46 -1.06 -30.44 -4.71
N PHE A 47 0.18 -30.48 -5.20
CA PHE A 47 0.64 -29.65 -6.29
C PHE A 47 1.44 -30.49 -7.28
N VAL A 48 1.14 -30.34 -8.57
CA VAL A 48 1.74 -31.12 -9.67
C VAL A 48 2.48 -30.15 -10.58
N GLN A 49 3.79 -30.33 -10.70
CA GLN A 49 4.55 -29.59 -11.69
C GLN A 49 4.42 -30.29 -13.06
N CYS A 50 3.82 -29.62 -14.04
CA CYS A 50 3.57 -30.17 -15.37
C CYS A 50 3.56 -29.06 -16.43
N ASN A 51 4.32 -29.26 -17.52
CA ASN A 51 4.25 -28.39 -18.68
C ASN A 51 3.08 -28.82 -19.59
N LEU A 52 2.01 -28.03 -19.63
CA LEU A 52 0.82 -28.33 -20.42
C LEU A 52 1.05 -28.30 -21.94
N ASN A 53 2.03 -27.53 -22.42
CA ASN A 53 2.37 -27.51 -23.85
C ASN A 53 3.01 -28.85 -24.27
N ALA A 54 3.77 -29.48 -23.37
CA ALA A 54 4.24 -30.85 -23.58
C ALA A 54 3.09 -31.88 -23.44
N ALA A 55 2.11 -31.62 -22.56
CA ALA A 55 0.93 -32.48 -22.38
C ALA A 55 -0.04 -32.49 -23.57
N ALA A 56 0.06 -31.52 -24.48
CA ALA A 56 -0.66 -31.54 -25.75
C ALA A 56 -0.14 -32.63 -26.73
N SER A 57 1.05 -33.18 -26.47
CA SER A 57 1.59 -34.34 -27.17
C SER A 57 1.33 -35.65 -26.39
N ALA A 58 1.23 -36.78 -27.08
CA ALA A 58 0.98 -38.09 -26.46
C ALA A 58 2.20 -38.63 -25.69
N GLY A 59 2.46 -38.09 -24.49
CA GLY A 59 3.63 -38.45 -23.66
C GLY A 59 3.38 -38.33 -22.15
N GLU A 60 4.45 -38.37 -21.36
CA GLU A 60 4.42 -38.38 -19.87
C GLU A 60 3.64 -37.20 -19.27
N ALA A 61 3.77 -36.01 -19.87
CA ALA A 61 3.04 -34.83 -19.44
C ALA A 61 1.51 -34.98 -19.62
N ARG A 62 1.05 -35.69 -20.67
CA ARG A 62 -0.38 -36.00 -20.88
C ARG A 62 -0.88 -36.98 -19.82
N GLN A 63 -0.08 -37.99 -19.49
CA GLN A 63 -0.41 -38.94 -18.43
C GLN A 63 -0.51 -38.24 -17.07
N THR A 64 0.45 -37.36 -16.76
CA THR A 64 0.46 -36.55 -15.53
C THR A 64 -0.79 -35.68 -15.42
N LEU A 65 -1.21 -35.04 -16.52
CA LEU A 65 -2.44 -34.25 -16.56
C LEU A 65 -3.69 -35.11 -16.34
N LEU A 66 -3.78 -36.28 -17.00
CA LEU A 66 -4.90 -37.21 -16.82
C LEU A 66 -5.00 -37.72 -15.37
N GLU A 67 -3.87 -37.97 -14.72
CA GLU A 67 -3.83 -38.37 -13.32
C GLU A 67 -4.24 -37.23 -12.37
N ALA A 68 -3.77 -36.01 -12.62
CA ALA A 68 -4.17 -34.84 -11.85
C ALA A 68 -5.68 -34.55 -11.97
N ALA A 69 -6.28 -34.79 -13.15
CA ALA A 69 -7.71 -34.61 -13.39
C ALA A 69 -8.59 -35.78 -12.92
N ARG A 70 -8.01 -36.94 -12.57
CA ARG A 70 -8.79 -38.11 -12.17
C ARG A 70 -9.55 -37.87 -10.87
N GLY A 71 -10.89 -37.99 -10.91
CA GLY A 71 -11.73 -37.89 -9.72
C GLY A 71 -11.76 -36.48 -9.10
N VAL A 72 -11.59 -35.45 -9.93
CA VAL A 72 -11.86 -34.05 -9.53
C VAL A 72 -13.28 -33.70 -9.94
N ASP A 73 -14.00 -32.96 -9.10
CA ASP A 73 -15.36 -32.53 -9.39
C ASP A 73 -15.38 -31.36 -10.39
N THR A 74 -14.32 -30.55 -10.37
CA THR A 74 -14.21 -29.31 -11.16
C THR A 74 -12.77 -29.07 -11.61
N VAL A 75 -12.61 -28.59 -12.84
CA VAL A 75 -11.33 -28.08 -13.36
C VAL A 75 -11.47 -26.59 -13.63
N ILE A 76 -10.50 -25.79 -13.16
CA ILE A 76 -10.36 -24.37 -13.44
C ILE A 76 -9.08 -24.16 -14.25
N HIS A 77 -9.23 -23.75 -15.50
CA HIS A 77 -8.13 -23.58 -16.44
C HIS A 77 -7.70 -22.11 -16.54
N CYS A 78 -6.71 -21.72 -15.72
CA CYS A 78 -6.07 -20.39 -15.75
C CYS A 78 -4.72 -20.37 -16.49
N ALA A 79 -4.18 -21.53 -16.88
CA ALA A 79 -2.88 -21.62 -17.54
C ALA A 79 -2.98 -21.12 -18.99
N ALA A 80 -2.41 -19.96 -19.26
CA ALA A 80 -2.27 -19.40 -20.60
C ALA A 80 -1.19 -18.30 -20.57
N TRP A 81 -0.62 -18.02 -21.73
CA TRP A 81 0.15 -16.80 -21.94
C TRP A 81 -0.75 -15.57 -21.71
N PRO A 82 -0.35 -14.60 -20.86
CA PRO A 82 -1.19 -13.47 -20.52
C PRO A 82 -1.06 -12.34 -21.54
N GLY A 83 -2.10 -12.11 -22.34
CA GLY A 83 -2.20 -10.98 -23.25
C GLY A 83 -1.16 -10.97 -24.39
N PRO A 84 -1.26 -10.01 -25.32
CA PRO A 84 -0.26 -9.81 -26.37
C PRO A 84 1.03 -9.20 -25.81
N SER A 85 2.16 -9.46 -26.49
CA SER A 85 3.50 -8.98 -26.10
C SER A 85 3.51 -7.47 -25.85
N SER A 86 4.14 -7.04 -24.76
CA SER A 86 4.14 -5.67 -24.26
C SER A 86 4.90 -4.68 -25.17
N THR A 87 4.31 -4.32 -26.30
CA THR A 87 4.74 -3.16 -27.09
C THR A 87 3.56 -2.19 -27.18
N PRO A 88 3.65 -1.00 -26.58
CA PRO A 88 2.87 0.11 -27.09
C PRO A 88 3.28 0.40 -28.54
N PRO A 89 2.39 0.91 -29.41
CA PRO A 89 2.82 1.39 -30.72
C PRO A 89 3.92 2.45 -30.56
N PRO A 90 4.81 2.61 -31.56
CA PRO A 90 5.81 3.68 -31.55
C PRO A 90 5.14 5.02 -31.26
N GLY A 91 5.46 5.63 -30.11
CA GLY A 91 4.98 6.97 -29.75
C GLY A 91 3.79 7.08 -28.80
N VAL A 92 3.26 6.00 -28.22
CA VAL A 92 2.17 6.07 -27.21
C VAL A 92 2.55 5.35 -25.93
N THR A 93 2.73 6.06 -24.81
CA THR A 93 2.90 5.45 -23.48
C THR A 93 1.57 5.39 -22.74
N ALA A 94 1.15 4.22 -22.26
CA ALA A 94 -0.10 4.05 -21.47
C ALA A 94 -0.01 4.53 -20.00
N SER A 95 1.08 5.18 -19.64
CA SER A 95 1.29 5.88 -18.36
C SER A 95 2.53 6.75 -18.57
N GLY A 96 2.58 7.96 -18.00
CA GLY A 96 3.69 8.91 -18.11
C GLY A 96 5.06 8.44 -17.56
N CYS A 97 5.49 7.21 -17.83
CA CYS A 97 6.86 6.75 -17.68
C CYS A 97 7.53 6.79 -19.06
N LYS A 98 8.54 7.64 -19.22
CA LYS A 98 9.55 7.48 -20.28
C LYS A 98 10.21 6.12 -20.09
N VAL A 99 9.87 5.14 -20.92
CA VAL A 99 10.66 3.92 -21.01
C VAL A 99 11.71 4.16 -22.08
N ALA A 100 12.97 4.27 -21.65
CA ALA A 100 14.11 4.16 -22.53
C ALA A 100 14.02 2.83 -23.30
N SER A 101 14.27 2.88 -24.61
CA SER A 101 14.40 1.74 -25.50
C SER A 101 15.14 0.57 -24.83
N HIS A 102 14.39 -0.38 -24.28
CA HIS A 102 14.91 -1.68 -23.88
C HIS A 102 14.72 -2.60 -25.08
N PRO A 103 15.78 -3.30 -25.52
CA PRO A 103 15.61 -4.48 -26.36
C PRO A 103 14.69 -5.48 -25.64
N ILE A 104 13.89 -6.17 -26.44
CA ILE A 104 13.03 -7.31 -26.08
C ILE A 104 13.71 -8.20 -25.02
N GLY A 105 13.01 -8.54 -23.93
CA GLY A 105 13.55 -9.43 -22.91
C GLY A 105 12.63 -9.72 -21.72
N LEU A 106 11.95 -10.87 -21.80
CA LEU A 106 11.40 -11.73 -20.73
C LEU A 106 10.00 -11.41 -20.15
N GLU A 107 8.95 -11.67 -20.94
CA GLU A 107 8.20 -12.94 -20.97
C GLU A 107 7.14 -12.80 -22.08
N SER A 108 7.49 -13.18 -23.32
CA SER A 108 6.51 -13.31 -24.39
C SER A 108 6.99 -14.31 -25.43
N PRO A 109 6.15 -15.26 -25.84
CA PRO A 109 6.32 -16.00 -27.07
C PRO A 109 5.87 -15.15 -28.27
N LEU A 110 6.20 -15.59 -29.49
CA LEU A 110 5.69 -15.01 -30.74
C LEU A 110 4.15 -15.20 -30.86
N PRO A 111 3.41 -14.38 -31.63
CA PRO A 111 1.95 -14.51 -31.75
C PRO A 111 1.46 -15.92 -32.14
N GLU A 112 2.19 -16.61 -33.01
CA GLU A 112 1.95 -17.98 -33.42
C GLU A 112 2.23 -19.02 -32.32
N GLU A 113 3.23 -18.77 -31.48
CA GLU A 113 3.56 -19.62 -30.33
C GLU A 113 2.53 -19.42 -29.22
N LEU A 114 2.12 -18.17 -28.95
CA LEU A 114 1.01 -17.86 -28.04
C LEU A 114 -0.26 -18.59 -28.46
N LEU A 115 -0.61 -18.47 -29.74
CA LEU A 115 -1.81 -19.09 -30.30
C LEU A 115 -1.74 -20.61 -30.17
N ARG A 116 -0.62 -21.22 -30.60
CA ARG A 116 -0.37 -22.66 -30.49
C ARG A 116 -0.51 -23.13 -29.05
N ASP A 117 0.22 -22.51 -28.12
CA ASP A 117 0.34 -22.97 -26.74
C ASP A 117 -1.00 -22.83 -26.00
N ASN A 118 -1.66 -21.67 -26.10
CA ASN A 118 -2.96 -21.45 -25.45
C ASN A 118 -4.03 -22.43 -25.97
N VAL A 119 -4.11 -22.64 -27.28
CA VAL A 119 -5.13 -23.52 -27.88
C VAL A 119 -4.84 -24.98 -27.56
N ALA A 120 -3.60 -25.42 -27.72
CA ALA A 120 -3.21 -26.81 -27.49
C ALA A 120 -3.33 -27.22 -26.02
N SER A 121 -2.90 -26.35 -25.09
CA SER A 121 -3.06 -26.60 -23.65
C SER A 121 -4.53 -26.60 -23.22
N THR A 122 -5.36 -25.69 -23.75
CA THR A 122 -6.81 -25.66 -23.47
C THR A 122 -7.47 -26.96 -23.91
N ALA A 123 -7.17 -27.45 -25.12
CA ALA A 123 -7.69 -28.73 -25.61
C ALA A 123 -7.28 -29.90 -24.71
N ALA A 124 -6.00 -29.99 -24.35
CA ALA A 124 -5.48 -31.07 -23.51
C ALA A 124 -6.13 -31.11 -22.11
N VAL A 125 -6.29 -29.94 -21.49
CA VAL A 125 -6.92 -29.83 -20.16
C VAL A 125 -8.42 -30.12 -20.23
N CYS A 126 -9.09 -29.69 -21.30
CA CYS A 126 -10.51 -29.98 -21.54
C CYS A 126 -10.74 -31.50 -21.68
N ASP A 127 -9.96 -32.18 -22.53
CA ASP A 127 -10.03 -33.64 -22.69
C ASP A 127 -9.78 -34.37 -21.37
N ALA A 128 -8.76 -33.93 -20.62
CA ALA A 128 -8.41 -34.57 -19.35
C ALA A 128 -9.50 -34.38 -18.28
N ALA A 129 -10.15 -33.21 -18.27
CA ALA A 129 -11.28 -32.95 -17.37
C ALA A 129 -12.46 -33.88 -17.68
N VAL A 130 -12.81 -34.04 -18.96
CA VAL A 130 -13.90 -34.93 -19.39
C VAL A 130 -13.55 -36.39 -19.09
N ALA A 131 -12.35 -36.84 -19.44
CA ALA A 131 -11.88 -38.20 -19.16
C ALA A 131 -11.79 -38.49 -17.65
N GLY A 132 -11.46 -37.47 -16.85
CA GLY A 132 -11.40 -37.54 -15.39
C GLY A 132 -12.75 -37.54 -14.68
N GLY A 133 -13.85 -37.32 -15.43
CA GLY A 133 -15.22 -37.30 -14.92
C GLY A 133 -15.65 -35.99 -14.27
N ALA A 134 -14.96 -34.87 -14.56
CA ALA A 134 -15.28 -33.57 -13.98
C ALA A 134 -16.70 -33.11 -14.37
N LYS A 135 -17.46 -32.61 -13.40
CA LYS A 135 -18.82 -32.10 -13.63
C LYS A 135 -18.84 -30.64 -14.09
N ARG A 136 -17.73 -29.92 -13.91
CA ARG A 136 -17.57 -28.52 -14.26
C ARG A 136 -16.20 -28.26 -14.85
N PHE A 137 -16.14 -27.49 -15.93
CA PHE A 137 -14.91 -26.93 -16.48
C PHE A 137 -15.05 -25.41 -16.56
N VAL A 138 -14.15 -24.67 -15.92
CA VAL A 138 -14.14 -23.20 -15.92
C VAL A 138 -12.90 -22.72 -16.65
N PHE A 139 -13.07 -21.98 -17.74
CA PHE A 139 -12.02 -21.45 -18.58
C PHE A 139 -11.81 -19.96 -18.34
N SER A 140 -10.57 -19.56 -18.07
CA SER A 140 -10.16 -18.15 -18.04
C SER A 140 -10.03 -17.61 -19.48
N SER A 141 -11.17 -17.18 -20.04
CA SER A 141 -11.25 -16.50 -21.33
C SER A 141 -10.90 -15.00 -21.19
N SER A 142 -11.19 -14.19 -22.20
CA SER A 142 -10.97 -12.75 -22.18
C SER A 142 -11.97 -12.02 -23.05
N ALA A 143 -12.33 -10.79 -22.65
CA ALA A 143 -13.11 -9.91 -23.51
C ALA A 143 -12.38 -9.53 -24.82
N PHE A 144 -11.06 -9.79 -24.94
CA PHE A 144 -10.33 -9.70 -26.22
C PHE A 144 -10.90 -10.63 -27.31
N ALA A 145 -11.60 -11.72 -26.93
CA ALA A 145 -12.33 -12.56 -27.89
C ALA A 145 -13.49 -11.81 -28.58
N LEU A 146 -14.04 -10.78 -27.93
CA LEU A 146 -15.16 -9.96 -28.45
C LEU A 146 -14.68 -8.82 -29.35
N GLY A 147 -13.38 -8.51 -29.29
CA GLY A 147 -12.66 -7.62 -30.19
C GLY A 147 -11.87 -6.53 -29.47
N TRP A 148 -10.68 -6.24 -30.02
CA TRP A 148 -9.71 -5.29 -29.47
C TRP A 148 -8.55 -5.03 -30.46
N SER A 149 -8.24 -3.76 -30.79
CA SER A 149 -7.13 -3.41 -31.70
C SER A 149 -6.11 -2.49 -31.03
N HIS A 150 -4.81 -2.78 -31.20
CA HIS A 150 -3.70 -1.97 -30.67
C HIS A 150 -3.45 -0.68 -31.49
N ALA A 151 -4.09 -0.53 -32.64
CA ALA A 151 -3.89 0.63 -33.50
C ALA A 151 -4.44 1.90 -32.82
N ALA A 152 -3.61 2.95 -32.77
CA ALA A 152 -4.11 4.31 -32.61
C ALA A 152 -5.15 4.58 -33.71
N VAL A 153 -6.26 5.23 -33.35
CA VAL A 153 -7.46 5.47 -34.16
C VAL A 153 -7.17 5.64 -35.67
N GLY A 154 -7.92 4.91 -36.51
CA GLY A 154 -7.77 4.87 -37.98
C GLY A 154 -8.55 3.70 -38.62
N GLU A 155 -8.19 3.30 -39.85
CA GLU A 155 -8.88 2.27 -40.67
C GLU A 155 -9.00 0.86 -40.03
N VAL A 156 -8.35 0.63 -38.87
CA VAL A 156 -8.28 -0.67 -38.17
C VAL A 156 -8.79 -0.57 -36.71
N ALA A 157 -9.55 0.47 -36.37
CA ALA A 157 -10.13 0.62 -35.04
C ALA A 157 -11.26 -0.41 -34.80
N TYR A 158 -11.24 -1.07 -33.63
CA TYR A 158 -12.36 -1.90 -33.21
C TYR A 158 -13.59 -1.03 -32.90
N VAL A 159 -14.68 -1.28 -33.60
CA VAL A 159 -15.99 -0.65 -33.38
C VAL A 159 -17.01 -1.77 -33.13
N PRO A 160 -17.70 -1.80 -31.98
CA PRO A 160 -18.70 -2.82 -31.69
C PRO A 160 -19.94 -2.63 -32.59
N LYS A 161 -20.70 -3.70 -32.81
CA LYS A 161 -21.95 -3.66 -33.59
C LYS A 161 -23.07 -2.92 -32.87
N TYR A 162 -23.08 -3.00 -31.54
CA TYR A 162 -24.02 -2.34 -30.66
C TYR A 162 -23.43 -2.22 -29.25
N LEU A 163 -24.03 -1.38 -28.43
CA LEU A 163 -23.68 -1.21 -27.03
C LEU A 163 -24.88 -1.42 -26.09
N PRO A 164 -24.65 -1.84 -24.83
CA PRO A 164 -23.41 -2.44 -24.35
C PRO A 164 -23.15 -3.80 -25.02
N VAL A 165 -21.88 -4.17 -25.18
CA VAL A 165 -21.44 -5.48 -25.70
C VAL A 165 -21.84 -6.56 -24.69
N ASP A 166 -22.69 -7.49 -25.10
CA ASP A 166 -23.12 -8.65 -24.33
C ASP A 166 -22.64 -9.96 -24.97
N GLU A 167 -23.01 -11.11 -24.40
CA GLU A 167 -22.59 -12.40 -24.92
C GLU A 167 -23.11 -12.71 -26.33
N ALA A 168 -24.16 -12.04 -26.80
CA ALA A 168 -24.78 -12.23 -28.11
C ALA A 168 -24.12 -11.40 -29.24
N HIS A 169 -23.19 -10.50 -28.91
CA HIS A 169 -22.54 -9.59 -29.86
C HIS A 169 -21.77 -10.32 -30.97
N GLY A 170 -21.31 -11.54 -30.66
CA GLY A 170 -20.42 -12.34 -31.48
C GLY A 170 -18.94 -12.00 -31.21
N ALA A 171 -18.10 -13.02 -31.36
CA ALA A 171 -16.67 -12.91 -31.16
C ALA A 171 -15.99 -12.38 -32.43
N LEU A 172 -15.18 -11.34 -32.28
CA LEU A 172 -14.50 -10.62 -33.37
C LEU A 172 -13.05 -10.32 -32.96
N PRO A 173 -12.19 -11.32 -32.74
CA PRO A 173 -10.81 -11.08 -32.34
C PRO A 173 -10.01 -10.41 -33.46
N PHE A 174 -9.16 -9.45 -33.10
CA PHE A 174 -8.30 -8.69 -34.03
C PHE A 174 -6.83 -9.11 -33.95
N GLU A 175 -6.48 -9.94 -32.95
CA GLU A 175 -5.11 -10.37 -32.69
C GLU A 175 -5.07 -11.80 -32.12
N SER A 176 -3.89 -12.40 -32.09
CA SER A 176 -3.70 -13.83 -31.80
C SER A 176 -4.12 -14.25 -30.39
N TYR A 177 -4.01 -13.39 -29.38
CA TYR A 177 -4.45 -13.69 -28.02
C TYR A 177 -5.97 -13.83 -27.94
N GLY A 178 -6.73 -12.85 -28.43
CA GLY A 178 -8.17 -12.89 -28.54
C GLY A 178 -8.66 -14.06 -29.40
N LEU A 179 -7.94 -14.36 -30.50
CA LEU A 179 -8.22 -15.53 -31.32
C LEU A 179 -8.01 -16.83 -30.53
N SER A 180 -6.93 -16.94 -29.74
CA SER A 180 -6.67 -18.11 -28.90
C SER A 180 -7.79 -18.33 -27.87
N LYS A 181 -8.36 -17.26 -27.32
CA LYS A 181 -9.49 -17.34 -26.38
C LYS A 181 -10.77 -17.79 -27.08
N LEU A 182 -11.08 -17.23 -28.25
CA LEU A 182 -12.23 -17.70 -29.05
C LEU A 182 -12.11 -19.19 -29.42
N LEU A 183 -10.93 -19.63 -29.86
CA LEU A 183 -10.70 -21.04 -30.18
C LEU A 183 -10.84 -21.94 -28.94
N GLY A 184 -10.37 -21.48 -27.78
CA GLY A 184 -10.61 -22.15 -26.50
C GLY A 184 -12.11 -22.30 -26.19
N GLU A 185 -12.90 -21.26 -26.37
CA GLU A 185 -14.36 -21.31 -26.20
C GLU A 185 -15.02 -22.29 -27.19
N GLN A 186 -14.55 -22.37 -28.44
CA GLN A 186 -15.04 -23.32 -29.44
C GLN A 186 -14.68 -24.78 -29.11
N ILE A 187 -13.53 -25.02 -28.47
CA ILE A 187 -13.17 -26.34 -27.93
C ILE A 187 -14.18 -26.77 -26.86
N LEU A 188 -14.52 -25.85 -25.94
CA LEU A 188 -15.51 -26.10 -24.88
C LEU A 188 -16.91 -26.35 -25.46
N GLU A 189 -17.34 -25.52 -26.41
CA GLU A 189 -18.61 -25.67 -27.14
C GLU A 189 -18.70 -27.04 -27.85
N THR A 190 -17.60 -27.46 -28.47
CA THR A 190 -17.52 -28.76 -29.15
C THR A 190 -17.58 -29.91 -28.15
N SER A 191 -16.86 -29.79 -27.03
CA SER A 191 -16.83 -30.79 -25.96
C SER A 191 -18.19 -30.94 -25.28
N ALA A 192 -18.93 -29.84 -25.08
CA ALA A 192 -20.28 -29.85 -24.52
C ALA A 192 -21.27 -30.72 -25.33
N ARG A 193 -21.05 -30.86 -26.64
CA ARG A 193 -21.91 -31.69 -27.51
C ARG A 193 -21.80 -33.18 -27.18
N THR A 194 -20.64 -33.64 -26.70
CA THR A 194 -20.36 -35.06 -26.42
C THR A 194 -20.27 -35.37 -24.93
N ALA A 195 -19.72 -34.48 -24.12
CA ALA A 195 -19.56 -34.63 -22.68
C ALA A 195 -20.85 -34.25 -21.91
N LYS A 196 -21.86 -35.11 -21.96
CA LYS A 196 -23.21 -34.83 -21.41
C LYS A 196 -23.25 -34.63 -19.89
N GLU A 197 -22.21 -35.03 -19.16
CA GLU A 197 -22.14 -34.87 -17.70
C GLU A 197 -21.36 -33.64 -17.24
N THR A 198 -20.66 -32.94 -18.14
CA THR A 198 -19.81 -31.80 -17.82
C THR A 198 -20.47 -30.51 -18.28
N GLY A 199 -20.58 -29.53 -17.39
CA GLY A 199 -20.93 -28.15 -17.75
C GLY A 199 -19.67 -27.31 -17.99
N PHE A 200 -19.65 -26.52 -19.06
CA PHE A 200 -18.49 -25.71 -19.45
C PHE A 200 -18.80 -24.22 -19.27
N VAL A 201 -17.86 -23.48 -18.67
CA VAL A 201 -18.00 -22.05 -18.40
C VAL A 201 -16.80 -21.30 -18.95
N SER A 202 -17.02 -20.22 -19.68
CA SER A 202 -15.98 -19.30 -20.14
C SER A 202 -16.15 -17.93 -19.50
N LEU A 203 -15.14 -17.47 -18.76
CA LEU A 203 -15.16 -16.17 -18.10
C LEU A 203 -14.40 -15.15 -18.95
N ARG A 204 -15.13 -14.27 -19.65
CA ARG A 204 -14.60 -13.19 -20.49
C ARG A 204 -14.42 -11.94 -19.65
N PHE A 205 -13.37 -11.90 -18.82
CA PHE A 205 -13.06 -10.68 -18.08
C PHE A 205 -12.42 -9.62 -18.98
N THR A 206 -12.81 -8.37 -18.73
CA THR A 206 -12.20 -7.18 -19.29
C THR A 206 -10.85 -6.90 -18.60
N ASN A 207 -10.18 -5.79 -18.92
CA ASN A 207 -8.81 -5.59 -18.47
C ASN A 207 -8.74 -5.51 -16.95
N ILE A 208 -7.92 -6.37 -16.34
CA ILE A 208 -7.85 -6.52 -14.89
C ILE A 208 -7.17 -5.30 -14.28
N VAL A 209 -7.84 -4.65 -13.34
CA VAL A 209 -7.22 -3.67 -12.45
C VAL A 209 -6.76 -4.41 -11.21
N LYS A 210 -5.45 -4.45 -11.07
CA LYS A 210 -4.74 -5.12 -9.98
C LYS A 210 -5.07 -4.43 -8.65
N ARG A 211 -5.12 -5.19 -7.55
CA ARG A 211 -5.39 -4.65 -6.20
C ARG A 211 -4.47 -3.46 -5.89
N GLU A 212 -3.20 -3.61 -6.20
CA GLU A 212 -2.16 -2.62 -5.98
C GLU A 212 -2.28 -1.38 -6.88
N LEU A 213 -3.01 -1.45 -7.99
CA LEU A 213 -3.22 -0.33 -8.92
C LEU A 213 -4.61 0.31 -8.81
N TRP A 214 -5.47 -0.19 -7.92
CA TRP A 214 -6.84 0.32 -7.78
C TRP A 214 -6.89 1.82 -7.47
N HIS A 215 -5.94 2.30 -6.66
CA HIS A 215 -5.80 3.71 -6.28
C HIS A 215 -5.44 4.64 -7.45
N THR A 216 -5.09 4.10 -8.62
CA THR A 216 -4.77 4.90 -9.81
C THR A 216 -6.02 5.35 -10.56
N LEU A 217 -7.21 4.85 -10.20
CA LEU A 217 -8.47 5.25 -10.80
C LEU A 217 -9.11 6.43 -10.02
N PRO A 218 -9.84 7.32 -10.70
CA PRO A 218 -10.07 7.35 -12.15
C PRO A 218 -8.84 7.84 -12.95
N TRP A 219 -8.69 7.36 -14.17
CA TRP A 219 -7.74 7.88 -15.15
C TRP A 219 -8.23 9.18 -15.79
N GLU A 220 -7.31 9.89 -16.44
CA GLU A 220 -7.66 10.94 -17.40
C GLU A 220 -8.37 10.33 -18.62
N PRO A 221 -9.43 10.96 -19.15
CA PRO A 221 -10.16 10.44 -20.29
C PRO A 221 -9.31 10.50 -21.57
N PRO A 222 -9.43 9.51 -22.46
CA PRO A 222 -8.73 9.50 -23.74
C PRO A 222 -9.23 10.62 -24.65
N THR A 223 -8.36 11.07 -25.56
CA THR A 223 -8.65 12.15 -26.51
C THR A 223 -8.29 11.70 -27.92
N PRO A 224 -8.77 12.37 -28.99
CA PRO A 224 -8.34 12.06 -30.35
C PRO A 224 -6.81 12.09 -30.54
N ALA A 225 -6.11 12.95 -29.79
CA ALA A 225 -4.64 13.04 -29.81
C ALA A 225 -3.95 11.91 -29.04
N SER A 226 -4.63 11.28 -28.09
CA SER A 226 -4.14 10.14 -27.30
C SER A 226 -5.30 9.15 -27.03
N PRO A 227 -5.67 8.35 -28.03
CA PRO A 227 -7.00 7.76 -28.08
C PRO A 227 -7.19 6.45 -27.30
N LEU A 228 -6.23 6.04 -26.46
CA LEU A 228 -6.17 4.74 -25.77
C LEU A 228 -7.50 3.99 -25.77
N THR A 229 -7.68 3.03 -26.68
CA THR A 229 -8.99 2.40 -26.88
C THR A 229 -9.22 1.20 -25.97
N LEU A 230 -8.25 0.87 -25.10
CA LEU A 230 -8.27 -0.04 -23.93
C LEU A 230 -9.48 -0.95 -23.73
N LEU A 231 -9.88 -1.85 -24.64
CA LEU A 231 -11.09 -2.68 -24.44
C LEU A 231 -12.32 -1.82 -24.12
N LEU A 232 -12.41 -0.70 -24.86
CA LEU A 232 -13.31 0.44 -24.66
C LEU A 232 -13.37 0.92 -23.20
N TRP A 233 -12.22 0.88 -22.52
CA TRP A 233 -12.01 1.36 -21.14
C TRP A 233 -12.75 0.59 -20.06
N ALA A 234 -13.43 -0.50 -20.45
CA ALA A 234 -14.02 -1.43 -19.51
C ALA A 234 -12.91 -2.17 -18.76
N TYR A 235 -13.19 -2.47 -17.50
CA TYR A 235 -12.23 -3.08 -16.61
C TYR A 235 -12.93 -4.00 -15.62
N THR A 236 -12.17 -4.84 -14.93
CA THR A 236 -12.67 -5.68 -13.84
C THR A 236 -11.66 -5.65 -12.71
N HIS A 237 -12.11 -5.60 -11.45
CA HIS A 237 -11.21 -5.71 -10.31
C HIS A 237 -10.64 -7.13 -10.21
N GLU A 238 -9.39 -7.29 -9.78
CA GLU A 238 -8.74 -8.60 -9.61
C GLU A 238 -9.58 -9.58 -8.76
N ASP A 239 -10.09 -9.12 -7.62
CA ASP A 239 -10.99 -9.90 -6.76
C ASP A 239 -12.31 -10.29 -7.42
N ASP A 240 -12.88 -9.44 -8.28
CA ASP A 240 -14.12 -9.79 -8.99
C ASP A 240 -13.89 -10.98 -9.94
N VAL A 241 -12.69 -11.04 -10.55
CA VAL A 241 -12.29 -12.18 -11.38
C VAL A 241 -12.14 -13.43 -10.53
N ILE A 242 -11.48 -13.35 -9.37
CA ILE A 242 -11.33 -14.48 -8.44
C ILE A 242 -12.69 -14.99 -7.97
N ASP A 243 -13.55 -14.08 -7.51
CA ASP A 243 -14.91 -14.38 -7.03
C ASP A 243 -15.75 -15.06 -8.12
N ALA A 244 -15.64 -14.59 -9.37
CA ALA A 244 -16.33 -15.19 -10.50
C ALA A 244 -15.84 -16.61 -10.85
N HIS A 245 -14.54 -16.90 -10.72
CA HIS A 245 -14.02 -18.27 -10.92
C HIS A 245 -14.55 -19.21 -9.84
N VAL A 246 -14.58 -18.77 -8.58
CA VAL A 246 -15.15 -19.54 -7.47
C VAL A 246 -16.64 -19.77 -7.69
N ALA A 247 -17.40 -18.75 -8.07
CA ALA A 247 -18.83 -18.85 -8.36
C ALA A 247 -19.10 -19.81 -9.54
N ALA A 248 -18.36 -19.69 -10.64
CA ALA A 248 -18.47 -20.60 -11.78
C ALA A 248 -18.14 -22.05 -11.41
N ALA A 249 -17.17 -22.26 -10.52
CA ALA A 249 -16.77 -23.58 -10.06
C ALA A 249 -17.77 -24.21 -9.07
N THR A 250 -18.54 -23.41 -8.33
CA THR A 250 -19.34 -23.90 -7.20
C THR A 250 -20.85 -23.83 -7.40
N LEU A 251 -21.35 -22.85 -8.15
CA LEU A 251 -22.78 -22.65 -8.32
C LEU A 251 -23.39 -23.62 -9.34
N PRO A 252 -24.46 -24.34 -8.99
CA PRO A 252 -25.15 -25.23 -9.94
C PRO A 252 -25.68 -24.51 -11.19
N GLY A 253 -26.06 -23.23 -11.05
CA GLY A 253 -26.60 -22.42 -12.14
C GLY A 253 -25.56 -21.85 -13.13
N ALA A 254 -24.26 -22.13 -12.93
CA ALA A 254 -23.19 -21.58 -13.76
C ALA A 254 -23.17 -22.16 -15.19
N ALA A 255 -23.44 -23.45 -15.35
CA ALA A 255 -23.67 -24.10 -16.64
C ALA A 255 -24.39 -25.44 -16.41
N ALA A 256 -25.33 -25.78 -17.28
CA ALA A 256 -25.96 -27.10 -17.26
C ALA A 256 -25.00 -28.17 -17.82
N ALA A 257 -25.23 -29.43 -17.46
CA ALA A 257 -24.45 -30.54 -18.00
C ALA A 257 -24.66 -30.66 -19.53
N GLY A 258 -23.58 -30.85 -20.28
CA GLY A 258 -23.62 -30.86 -21.74
C GLY A 258 -23.89 -29.50 -22.40
N SER A 259 -23.65 -28.40 -21.67
CA SER A 259 -23.78 -27.02 -22.20
C SER A 259 -22.49 -26.22 -22.00
N HIS A 260 -22.35 -25.17 -22.79
CA HIS A 260 -21.29 -24.17 -22.65
C HIS A 260 -21.91 -22.79 -22.44
N GLU A 261 -21.46 -22.09 -21.39
CA GLU A 261 -21.93 -20.76 -21.04
C GLU A 261 -20.75 -19.78 -20.96
N ALA A 262 -20.78 -18.72 -21.75
CA ALA A 262 -19.85 -17.60 -21.60
C ALA A 262 -20.45 -16.51 -20.69
N TYR A 263 -19.59 -15.81 -19.95
CA TYR A 263 -19.96 -14.68 -19.08
C TYR A 263 -18.98 -13.54 -19.24
N ILE A 264 -19.49 -12.34 -19.53
CA ILE A 264 -18.68 -11.12 -19.53
C ILE A 264 -18.54 -10.60 -18.10
N LEU A 265 -17.30 -10.40 -17.68
CA LEU A 265 -16.98 -9.76 -16.41
C LEU A 265 -16.47 -8.35 -16.71
N ALA A 266 -17.23 -7.36 -16.26
CA ALA A 266 -16.91 -5.95 -16.39
C ALA A 266 -17.52 -5.19 -15.20
N ALA A 267 -16.78 -4.19 -14.74
CA ALA A 267 -17.29 -3.15 -13.86
C ALA A 267 -18.49 -2.45 -14.50
N ASP A 268 -19.32 -1.82 -13.68
CA ASP A 268 -20.50 -1.09 -14.16
C ASP A 268 -20.13 0.25 -14.80
N ASP A 269 -18.90 0.69 -14.62
CA ASP A 269 -18.34 1.94 -15.13
C ASP A 269 -17.03 1.73 -15.90
N THR A 270 -16.62 2.79 -16.60
CA THR A 270 -15.31 2.90 -17.26
C THR A 270 -14.25 3.40 -16.29
N ARG A 271 -12.97 3.36 -16.70
CA ARG A 271 -11.83 3.79 -15.87
C ARG A 271 -11.75 5.28 -15.56
N PHE A 272 -12.64 6.12 -16.09
CA PHE A 272 -12.59 7.56 -15.94
C PHE A 272 -13.99 8.14 -15.68
N ALA A 273 -14.06 9.36 -15.18
CA ALA A 273 -15.32 10.02 -14.85
C ALA A 273 -16.08 10.55 -16.08
N ALA A 274 -15.40 10.74 -17.22
CA ALA A 274 -16.00 11.30 -18.42
C ALA A 274 -17.11 10.38 -19.00
N PRO A 275 -18.20 10.95 -19.55
CA PRO A 275 -19.28 10.14 -20.09
C PRO A 275 -18.84 9.23 -21.26
N THR A 276 -19.29 7.97 -21.26
CA THR A 276 -18.82 6.93 -22.20
C THR A 276 -19.18 7.25 -23.64
N LEU A 277 -20.45 7.57 -23.92
CA LEU A 277 -20.93 7.79 -25.31
C LEU A 277 -20.28 9.02 -25.97
N PRO A 278 -20.20 10.20 -25.32
CA PRO A 278 -19.45 11.35 -25.86
C PRO A 278 -17.96 11.05 -26.06
N THR A 279 -17.31 10.37 -25.12
CA THR A 279 -15.89 10.00 -25.24
C THR A 279 -15.69 9.06 -26.44
N LEU A 280 -16.57 8.08 -26.63
CA LEU A 280 -16.53 7.15 -27.76
C LEU A 280 -16.73 7.87 -29.09
N ALA A 281 -17.71 8.76 -29.18
CA ALA A 281 -17.93 9.57 -30.37
C ALA A 281 -16.74 10.46 -30.71
N SER A 282 -16.08 11.03 -29.70
CA SER A 282 -14.88 11.84 -29.88
C SER A 282 -13.68 11.00 -30.31
N VAL A 283 -13.43 9.87 -29.65
CA VAL A 283 -12.21 9.07 -29.83
C VAL A 283 -12.28 8.19 -31.07
N LEU A 284 -13.41 7.50 -31.31
CA LEU A 284 -13.56 6.60 -32.45
C LEU A 284 -14.19 7.27 -33.68
N GLY A 285 -14.75 8.47 -33.54
CA GLY A 285 -15.48 9.15 -34.62
C GLY A 285 -16.83 8.52 -34.95
N VAL A 286 -17.34 7.60 -34.12
CA VAL A 286 -18.61 6.88 -34.35
C VAL A 286 -19.73 7.50 -33.53
N ARG A 287 -20.78 7.99 -34.19
CA ARG A 287 -21.90 8.70 -33.53
C ARG A 287 -23.19 7.89 -33.43
N ASP A 288 -23.38 6.91 -34.31
CA ASP A 288 -24.67 6.21 -34.50
C ASP A 288 -24.60 4.72 -34.17
N LEU A 289 -23.95 4.33 -33.06
CA LEU A 289 -23.96 2.94 -32.59
C LEU A 289 -25.34 2.58 -32.02
N PRO A 290 -25.96 1.46 -32.47
CA PRO A 290 -27.19 0.96 -31.87
C PRO A 290 -27.01 0.70 -30.37
N LEU A 291 -27.97 1.18 -29.56
CA LEU A 291 -28.02 0.91 -28.13
C LEU A 291 -29.11 -0.13 -27.83
N HIS A 292 -28.72 -1.30 -27.33
CA HIS A 292 -29.64 -2.34 -26.88
C HIS A 292 -30.09 -2.13 -25.43
N ALA A 293 -29.41 -1.26 -24.68
CA ALA A 293 -29.83 -0.79 -23.36
C ALA A 293 -29.41 0.68 -23.18
N PRO A 294 -30.11 1.46 -22.35
CA PRO A 294 -29.70 2.81 -21.99
C PRO A 294 -28.30 2.81 -21.35
N MET A 295 -27.48 3.79 -21.72
CA MET A 295 -26.15 4.02 -21.12
C MET A 295 -26.04 5.48 -20.71
N GLU A 296 -25.88 5.72 -19.41
CA GLU A 296 -25.77 7.04 -18.83
C GLU A 296 -24.39 7.27 -18.20
N GLY A 297 -23.97 8.52 -18.14
CA GLY A 297 -22.68 8.89 -17.55
C GLY A 297 -21.53 8.07 -18.13
N ASN A 298 -20.70 7.52 -17.25
CA ASN A 298 -19.52 6.74 -17.60
C ASN A 298 -19.76 5.22 -17.55
N ALA A 299 -21.00 4.77 -17.81
CA ALA A 299 -21.37 3.36 -17.85
C ALA A 299 -20.44 2.51 -18.73
N SER A 300 -20.13 1.30 -18.27
CA SER A 300 -19.29 0.36 -19.01
C SER A 300 -19.88 0.01 -20.38
N PRO A 301 -19.05 -0.03 -21.45
CA PRO A 301 -19.49 -0.48 -22.76
C PRO A 301 -19.69 -2.00 -22.85
N PHE A 302 -19.46 -2.75 -21.77
CA PHE A 302 -19.68 -4.19 -21.68
C PHE A 302 -20.75 -4.51 -20.63
N SER A 303 -21.71 -5.35 -20.99
CA SER A 303 -22.78 -5.79 -20.10
C SER A 303 -22.33 -7.02 -19.29
N SER A 304 -22.37 -6.91 -17.96
CA SER A 304 -22.16 -8.04 -17.05
C SER A 304 -23.49 -8.62 -16.52
N LEU A 305 -24.63 -8.31 -17.15
CA LEU A 305 -25.97 -8.67 -16.67
C LEU A 305 -26.15 -10.19 -16.50
N LYS A 306 -25.69 -10.98 -17.47
CA LYS A 306 -25.77 -12.44 -17.40
C LYS A 306 -24.95 -13.00 -16.22
N ALA A 307 -23.74 -12.48 -16.02
CA ALA A 307 -22.88 -12.85 -14.89
C ALA A 307 -23.53 -12.48 -13.55
N LYS A 308 -24.14 -11.29 -13.44
CA LYS A 308 -24.88 -10.86 -12.24
C LYS A 308 -26.02 -11.82 -11.90
N GLN A 309 -26.79 -12.23 -12.90
CA GLN A 309 -27.97 -13.08 -12.71
C GLN A 309 -27.62 -14.54 -12.43
N ARG A 310 -26.60 -15.10 -13.09
CA ARG A 310 -26.29 -16.55 -13.04
C ARG A 310 -25.17 -16.90 -12.07
N LEU A 311 -24.20 -16.00 -11.88
CA LEU A 311 -23.03 -16.21 -11.01
C LEU A 311 -23.10 -15.37 -9.73
N GLY A 312 -24.11 -14.49 -9.58
CA GLY A 312 -24.16 -13.54 -8.47
C GLY A 312 -23.01 -12.52 -8.53
N PHE A 313 -22.46 -12.26 -9.72
CA PHE A 313 -21.35 -11.33 -9.93
C PHE A 313 -21.70 -9.94 -9.40
N ARG A 314 -20.82 -9.35 -8.58
CA ARG A 314 -20.98 -8.02 -8.01
C ARG A 314 -19.73 -7.21 -8.29
N PRO A 315 -19.66 -6.49 -9.43
CA PRO A 315 -18.46 -5.77 -9.78
C PRO A 315 -18.14 -4.68 -8.76
N ARG A 316 -16.87 -4.59 -8.37
CA ARG A 316 -16.34 -3.45 -7.62
C ARG A 316 -16.16 -2.27 -8.57
N SER A 317 -16.53 -1.08 -8.11
CA SER A 317 -16.40 0.18 -8.85
C SER A 317 -15.48 1.14 -8.09
N TRP A 318 -14.67 1.93 -8.80
CA TRP A 318 -13.89 2.99 -8.14
C TRP A 318 -14.77 4.16 -7.66
N GLN A 319 -15.99 4.31 -8.21
CA GLN A 319 -16.99 5.28 -7.76
C GLN A 319 -17.73 4.83 -6.49
N SER A 320 -17.93 3.52 -6.37
CA SER A 320 -18.50 2.88 -5.19
C SER A 320 -17.49 1.87 -4.66
N PRO A 321 -16.35 2.33 -4.12
CA PRO A 321 -15.35 1.42 -3.62
C PRO A 321 -16.03 0.48 -2.62
N PRO A 322 -15.79 -0.84 -2.68
CA PRO A 322 -16.24 -1.71 -1.60
C PRO A 322 -15.78 -1.07 -0.29
N THR A 323 -16.57 -1.17 0.78
CA THR A 323 -16.10 -0.85 2.12
C THR A 323 -14.90 -1.74 2.39
N ALA A 324 -13.73 -1.28 1.98
CA ALA A 324 -12.48 -1.82 2.40
C ALA A 324 -12.52 -1.75 3.92
N PRO A 325 -12.02 -2.76 4.65
CA PRO A 325 -11.49 -2.43 5.96
C PRO A 325 -10.63 -1.18 5.74
N PRO A 326 -10.81 -0.12 6.55
CA PRO A 326 -10.11 1.13 6.32
C PRO A 326 -8.65 0.78 6.05
N PRO A 327 -7.98 1.46 5.09
CA PRO A 327 -6.56 1.24 4.90
C PRO A 327 -5.94 1.21 6.29
N PRO A 328 -5.20 0.15 6.66
CA PRO A 328 -4.64 0.09 8.00
C PRO A 328 -3.93 1.43 8.23
N PRO A 329 -3.99 2.00 9.45
CA PRO A 329 -3.57 3.38 9.73
C PRO A 329 -2.24 3.79 9.08
N GLU A 330 -1.37 2.83 8.80
CA GLU A 330 -0.07 2.94 8.15
C GLU A 330 -0.09 3.33 6.66
N ALA A 331 -1.14 2.99 5.90
CA ALA A 331 -1.34 3.54 4.54
C ALA A 331 -1.78 5.01 4.56
N ARG A 332 -1.87 5.63 5.75
CA ARG A 332 -2.08 7.07 5.92
C ARG A 332 -0.80 7.89 6.10
N ARG A 333 0.37 7.25 6.29
CA ARG A 333 1.71 7.87 6.48
C ARG A 333 2.34 8.35 5.15
N GLY A 334 3.49 9.01 5.22
CA GLY A 334 4.28 9.46 4.07
C GLY A 334 3.78 10.70 3.32
N SER A 335 4.18 10.87 2.06
CA SER A 335 3.92 12.10 1.27
C SER A 335 2.44 12.37 1.07
N ALA A 336 1.59 11.35 1.13
CA ALA A 336 0.13 11.49 1.11
C ALA A 336 -0.40 12.06 2.44
N ALA A 337 0.15 11.63 3.58
CA ALA A 337 -0.11 12.24 4.89
C ALA A 337 0.28 13.70 4.89
N ALA A 338 1.53 13.99 4.47
CA ALA A 338 2.03 15.35 4.42
C ALA A 338 1.22 16.24 3.46
N ARG A 339 0.83 15.74 2.28
CA ARG A 339 -0.07 16.45 1.35
C ARG A 339 -1.43 16.76 1.98
N ARG A 340 -2.05 15.78 2.64
CA ARG A 340 -3.35 15.96 3.32
C ARG A 340 -3.24 16.94 4.49
N ALA A 341 -2.19 16.79 5.30
CA ALA A 341 -1.88 17.64 6.44
C ALA A 341 -1.69 19.11 6.00
N ARG A 342 -1.03 19.35 4.86
CA ARG A 342 -0.92 20.71 4.28
C ARG A 342 -2.25 21.29 3.80
N GLY A 343 -3.26 20.45 3.56
CA GLY A 343 -4.62 20.86 3.23
C GLY A 343 -5.51 21.11 4.45
N ASP A 344 -5.03 20.89 5.68
CA ASP A 344 -5.78 21.22 6.90
C ASP A 344 -5.97 22.73 6.99
N SER A 345 -7.23 23.16 6.93
CA SER A 345 -7.65 24.57 7.00
C SER A 345 -7.18 25.30 8.25
N ALA A 346 -6.86 24.58 9.33
CA ALA A 346 -6.45 25.16 10.60
C ALA A 346 -4.94 24.95 10.87
N LEU A 347 -4.18 24.45 9.89
CA LEU A 347 -2.72 24.49 9.86
C LEU A 347 -2.23 25.94 9.73
N ARG A 348 -1.21 26.28 10.50
CA ARG A 348 -0.57 27.59 10.49
C ARG A 348 0.90 27.45 10.18
N HIS A 349 1.48 28.48 9.58
CA HIS A 349 2.89 28.55 9.24
C HIS A 349 3.54 29.72 9.97
N PHE A 350 4.66 29.44 10.63
CA PHE A 350 5.53 30.46 11.22
C PHE A 350 6.74 30.66 10.32
N ASP A 351 7.01 31.90 9.94
CA ASP A 351 8.11 32.24 9.05
C ASP A 351 9.47 32.00 9.72
N LEU A 352 10.33 31.25 9.03
CA LEU A 352 11.71 30.95 9.44
C LEU A 352 12.73 31.51 8.44
N SER A 353 12.33 32.48 7.61
CA SER A 353 13.27 33.19 6.74
C SER A 353 14.44 33.75 7.55
N ASP A 354 15.66 33.57 7.03
CA ASP A 354 16.92 34.01 7.64
C ASP A 354 17.22 33.39 9.03
N PHE A 355 16.59 32.26 9.37
CA PHE A 355 16.85 31.55 10.61
C PHE A 355 18.24 30.88 10.59
N PRO A 356 19.13 31.17 11.56
CA PRO A 356 20.47 30.59 11.61
C PRO A 356 20.45 29.15 12.10
N LEU A 357 21.23 28.28 11.45
CA LEU A 357 21.37 26.87 11.84
C LEU A 357 22.60 26.62 12.72
N GLN A 358 22.50 25.65 13.63
CA GLN A 358 23.54 25.28 14.61
C GLN A 358 24.87 24.92 13.94
N ARG A 359 24.82 24.27 12.78
CA ARG A 359 26.01 23.85 12.01
C ARG A 359 26.42 24.83 10.92
N GLY A 360 25.89 26.07 10.98
CA GLY A 360 26.16 27.13 10.03
C GLY A 360 25.16 27.16 8.87
N GLY A 361 25.08 28.32 8.21
CA GLY A 361 24.07 28.62 7.20
C GLY A 361 22.82 29.27 7.77
N VAL A 362 21.95 29.74 6.87
CA VAL A 362 20.67 30.36 7.19
C VAL A 362 19.59 29.74 6.33
N LEU A 363 18.39 29.59 6.87
CA LEU A 363 17.24 29.13 6.10
C LEU A 363 16.82 30.19 5.07
N PRO A 364 16.50 29.77 3.82
CA PRO A 364 16.15 30.70 2.76
C PRO A 364 14.79 31.36 3.01
N ARG A 365 14.51 32.43 2.26
CA ARG A 365 13.18 33.04 2.25
C ARG A 365 12.10 32.02 1.90
N GLY A 366 11.00 32.04 2.65
CA GLY A 366 9.88 31.11 2.48
C GLY A 366 10.04 29.81 3.26
N ALA A 367 11.16 29.60 3.96
CA ALA A 367 11.25 28.55 4.97
C ALA A 367 10.23 28.81 6.08
N SER A 368 9.50 27.79 6.50
CA SER A 368 8.50 27.91 7.57
C SER A 368 8.42 26.68 8.46
N LEU A 369 7.99 26.91 9.70
CA LEU A 369 7.58 25.88 10.65
C LEU A 369 6.06 25.77 10.63
N ALA A 370 5.53 24.62 10.20
CA ALA A 370 4.11 24.36 10.20
C ALA A 370 3.66 23.84 11.56
N TYR A 371 2.54 24.34 12.10
CA TYR A 371 2.06 23.96 13.42
C TYR A 371 0.53 24.00 13.55
N ARG A 372 0.01 23.23 14.50
CA ARG A 372 -1.40 23.26 14.93
C ARG A 372 -1.50 23.63 16.40
N VAL A 373 -2.62 24.23 16.76
CA VAL A 373 -2.98 24.59 18.13
C VAL A 373 -4.36 24.01 18.43
N TYR A 374 -4.48 23.31 19.56
CA TYR A 374 -5.71 22.67 20.03
C TYR A 374 -6.06 23.16 21.44
N GLY A 375 -7.35 23.09 21.77
CA GLY A 375 -7.86 23.39 23.12
C GLY A 375 -8.00 24.86 23.44
N GLN A 376 -7.79 25.19 24.72
CA GLN A 376 -8.04 26.53 25.25
C GLN A 376 -7.23 27.62 24.54
N PRO A 377 -7.75 28.85 24.42
CA PRO A 377 -6.95 29.99 23.99
C PRO A 377 -5.74 30.20 24.91
N LEU A 378 -4.61 30.63 24.34
CA LEU A 378 -3.41 30.94 25.10
C LEU A 378 -3.70 31.93 26.25
N GLY A 379 -3.11 31.66 27.41
CA GLY A 379 -3.35 32.42 28.63
C GLY A 379 -4.65 32.05 29.37
N ARG A 380 -5.42 31.09 28.86
CA ARG A 380 -6.56 30.47 29.56
C ARG A 380 -6.27 28.98 29.78
N GLY A 381 -6.81 28.42 30.86
CA GLY A 381 -6.54 27.03 31.25
C GLY A 381 -5.34 26.89 32.18
N ALA A 382 -4.84 25.66 32.31
CA ALA A 382 -3.80 25.26 33.24
C ALA A 382 -2.36 25.43 32.69
N GLY A 383 -2.20 25.74 31.40
CA GLY A 383 -0.91 26.01 30.79
C GLY A 383 -0.80 25.53 29.35
N VAL A 384 0.43 25.53 28.83
CA VAL A 384 0.76 25.11 27.46
C VAL A 384 1.48 23.77 27.47
N ILE A 385 0.99 22.84 26.65
CA ILE A 385 1.66 21.57 26.35
C ILE A 385 2.25 21.66 24.94
N LEU A 386 3.53 21.30 24.81
CA LEU A 386 4.18 21.15 23.51
C LEU A 386 4.24 19.65 23.15
N HIS A 387 3.76 19.28 21.96
CA HIS A 387 3.83 17.92 21.46
C HIS A 387 4.49 17.87 20.07
N PRO A 388 5.83 17.84 19.99
CA PRO A 388 6.54 17.80 18.71
C PRO A 388 6.34 16.47 17.96
N THR A 389 6.26 16.53 16.63
CA THR A 389 6.14 15.32 15.80
C THR A 389 7.43 14.48 15.79
N SER A 390 7.29 13.17 15.62
CA SER A 390 8.39 12.20 15.49
C SER A 390 8.79 11.94 14.04
N PHE A 391 9.68 10.96 13.81
CA PHE A 391 10.08 10.48 12.49
C PHE A 391 8.87 10.14 11.61
N ASP A 392 8.81 10.71 10.41
CA ASP A 392 7.74 10.58 9.41
C ASP A 392 6.33 11.01 9.86
N ALA A 393 6.16 11.44 11.11
CA ALA A 393 4.87 11.81 11.65
C ALA A 393 4.47 13.25 11.28
N VAL A 394 3.16 13.47 11.16
CA VAL A 394 2.55 14.79 10.95
C VAL A 394 1.53 15.06 12.04
N HIS A 395 1.21 16.34 12.28
CA HIS A 395 0.31 16.75 13.37
C HIS A 395 -1.03 16.02 13.41
N ALA A 396 -1.64 15.71 12.26
CA ALA A 396 -2.92 15.03 12.18
C ALA A 396 -2.87 13.59 12.72
N GLU A 397 -1.71 12.94 12.67
CA GLU A 397 -1.53 11.58 13.19
C GLU A 397 -1.40 11.54 14.70
N LEU A 398 -1.18 12.68 15.36
CA LEU A 398 -1.06 12.78 16.82
C LEU A 398 -2.43 13.02 17.48
N GLU A 399 -3.47 13.39 16.73
CA GLU A 399 -4.78 13.77 17.27
C GLU A 399 -5.47 12.67 18.10
N TYR A 400 -5.08 11.40 17.95
CA TYR A 400 -5.63 10.30 18.76
C TYR A 400 -5.41 10.48 20.27
N ASN A 401 -4.39 11.24 20.69
CA ASN A 401 -4.09 11.49 22.09
C ASN A 401 -4.35 12.94 22.54
N ILE A 402 -4.97 13.76 21.68
CA ILE A 402 -5.28 15.19 21.91
C ILE A 402 -6.80 15.40 21.87
N GLY A 403 -7.38 15.98 22.92
CA GLY A 403 -8.82 16.27 22.95
C GLY A 403 -9.39 16.27 24.36
N SER A 404 -10.69 16.53 24.48
CA SER A 404 -11.40 16.52 25.76
C SER A 404 -11.24 15.16 26.44
N GLY A 405 -10.67 15.17 27.65
CA GLY A 405 -10.41 13.98 28.44
C GLY A 405 -9.38 13.01 27.83
N ALA A 406 -8.62 13.40 26.79
CA ALA A 406 -7.57 12.58 26.20
C ALA A 406 -6.29 12.56 27.07
N THR A 407 -5.21 11.93 26.58
CA THR A 407 -3.90 12.00 27.26
C THR A 407 -3.44 13.45 27.42
N LEU A 408 -3.56 14.24 26.34
CA LEU A 408 -3.33 15.67 26.32
C LEU A 408 -4.69 16.37 26.32
N ASP A 409 -5.20 16.64 27.52
CA ASP A 409 -6.56 17.13 27.72
C ASP A 409 -6.71 18.61 27.32
N THR A 410 -7.45 18.85 26.24
CA THR A 410 -7.66 20.19 25.69
C THR A 410 -8.65 21.03 26.49
N ASP A 411 -9.40 20.43 27.42
CA ASP A 411 -10.27 21.19 28.31
C ASP A 411 -9.45 21.97 29.35
N ALA A 412 -8.30 21.40 29.76
CA ALA A 412 -7.38 22.00 30.70
C ALA A 412 -6.24 22.79 30.01
N TYR A 413 -5.70 22.29 28.91
CA TYR A 413 -4.44 22.82 28.34
C TYR A 413 -4.60 23.35 26.90
N THR A 414 -3.75 24.31 26.55
CA THR A 414 -3.47 24.62 25.13
C THR A 414 -2.40 23.66 24.63
N VAL A 415 -2.70 22.85 23.62
CA VAL A 415 -1.74 21.90 23.04
C VAL A 415 -1.20 22.45 21.71
N ILE A 416 0.11 22.61 21.60
CA ILE A 416 0.79 23.09 20.39
C ILE A 416 1.60 21.95 19.77
N VAL A 417 1.33 21.67 18.50
CA VAL A 417 1.98 20.59 17.74
C VAL A 417 2.79 21.19 16.59
N PRO A 418 4.10 21.42 16.77
CA PRO A 418 4.99 21.79 15.68
C PRO A 418 5.36 20.55 14.85
N ASN A 419 5.27 20.69 13.52
CA ASN A 419 5.74 19.67 12.58
C ASN A 419 7.26 19.81 12.41
N LEU A 420 7.98 18.69 12.47
CA LEU A 420 9.43 18.63 12.33
C LEU A 420 9.88 19.15 10.96
N MET A 421 10.91 19.99 10.89
CA MET A 421 11.54 20.33 9.62
C MET A 421 12.10 19.06 8.96
N GLY A 422 11.83 18.88 7.66
CA GLY A 422 12.17 17.67 6.93
C GLY A 422 11.07 16.59 6.91
N ASN A 423 9.90 16.80 7.53
CA ASN A 423 8.79 15.83 7.50
C ASN A 423 7.80 16.01 6.33
N GLY A 424 8.08 16.92 5.41
CA GLY A 424 7.24 17.26 4.27
C GLY A 424 6.12 18.26 4.57
N VAL A 425 5.81 18.59 5.83
CA VAL A 425 4.78 19.60 6.19
C VAL A 425 5.43 20.95 6.49
N SER A 426 6.43 20.96 7.36
CA SER A 426 7.31 22.12 7.56
C SER A 426 8.30 22.24 6.37
N PHE A 427 9.16 23.26 6.39
CA PHE A 427 10.27 23.35 5.45
C PHE A 427 11.03 22.02 5.38
N SER A 428 11.16 21.46 4.18
CA SER A 428 11.64 20.09 3.94
C SER A 428 12.28 19.99 2.55
N PRO A 429 13.12 18.98 2.26
CA PRO A 429 13.62 18.72 0.91
C PRO A 429 12.52 18.80 -0.17
N SER A 430 11.39 18.11 0.06
CA SER A 430 10.26 18.03 -0.88
C SER A 430 9.51 19.35 -1.09
N THR A 431 9.63 20.32 -0.17
CA THR A 431 8.93 21.62 -0.22
C THR A 431 9.87 22.80 -0.48
N SER A 432 11.18 22.60 -0.41
CA SER A 432 12.19 23.66 -0.46
C SER A 432 12.53 24.16 -1.88
N GLY A 433 12.11 23.45 -2.93
CA GLY A 433 12.54 23.75 -4.30
C GLY A 433 14.05 23.62 -4.52
N GLY A 434 14.74 22.79 -3.72
CA GLY A 434 16.20 22.61 -3.76
C GLY A 434 16.98 23.47 -2.77
N GLY A 435 16.30 24.29 -1.95
CA GLY A 435 16.92 25.14 -0.92
C GLY A 435 17.18 24.46 0.42
N TRP A 436 17.04 23.14 0.53
CA TRP A 436 17.25 22.42 1.79
C TRP A 436 18.74 22.40 2.20
N PRO A 437 19.08 22.77 3.45
CA PRO A 437 20.47 22.72 3.92
C PRO A 437 20.97 21.29 4.07
N GLN A 438 22.30 21.09 4.19
CA GLN A 438 22.85 19.74 4.37
C GLN A 438 22.37 19.05 5.65
N LEU A 439 22.12 19.82 6.72
CA LEU A 439 21.65 19.30 8.00
C LEU A 439 20.79 20.34 8.72
N VAL A 440 19.65 19.88 9.22
CA VAL A 440 18.88 20.55 10.27
C VAL A 440 18.93 19.64 11.50
N THR A 441 19.38 20.17 12.62
CA THR A 441 19.56 19.39 13.86
C THR A 441 18.29 19.40 14.72
N VAL A 442 18.26 18.56 15.77
CA VAL A 442 17.23 18.64 16.80
C VAL A 442 17.25 20.00 17.50
N ALA A 443 18.44 20.54 17.78
CA ALA A 443 18.61 21.87 18.35
C ALA A 443 18.02 22.99 17.48
N ASP A 444 18.15 22.88 16.15
CA ASP A 444 17.55 23.83 15.20
C ASP A 444 16.02 23.81 15.26
N ASN A 445 15.43 22.61 15.29
CA ASN A 445 13.98 22.44 15.47
C ASN A 445 13.51 23.03 16.80
N VAL A 446 14.23 22.77 17.89
CA VAL A 446 13.89 23.29 19.23
C VAL A 446 14.05 24.81 19.30
N ALA A 447 15.09 25.38 18.70
CA ALA A 447 15.26 26.83 18.62
C ALA A 447 14.17 27.50 17.75
N ALA A 448 13.74 26.86 16.65
CA ALA A 448 12.62 27.32 15.84
C ALA A 448 11.29 27.27 16.59
N GLN A 449 11.04 26.18 17.34
CA GLN A 449 9.87 26.03 18.21
C GLN A 449 9.84 27.12 19.29
N ARG A 450 10.98 27.46 19.88
CA ARG A 450 11.07 28.56 20.86
C ARG A 450 10.66 29.89 20.26
N LYS A 451 11.14 30.22 19.05
CA LYS A 451 10.71 31.44 18.34
C LYS A 451 9.22 31.42 18.00
N LEU A 452 8.68 30.26 17.59
CA LEU A 452 7.24 30.09 17.38
C LEU A 452 6.45 30.39 18.67
N LEU A 453 6.84 29.84 19.80
CA LEU A 453 6.16 30.07 21.08
C LEU A 453 6.19 31.55 21.49
N GLN A 454 7.33 32.22 21.31
CA GLN A 454 7.45 33.67 21.53
C GLN A 454 6.53 34.46 20.60
N HIS A 455 6.47 34.09 19.32
CA HIS A 455 5.57 34.72 18.34
C HIS A 455 4.08 34.54 18.70
N LEU A 456 3.73 33.40 19.29
CA LEU A 456 2.38 33.13 19.80
C LEU A 456 2.07 33.87 21.11
N GLY A 457 3.03 34.59 21.69
CA GLY A 457 2.86 35.33 22.94
C GLY A 457 3.04 34.47 24.20
N VAL A 458 3.67 33.29 24.10
CA VAL A 458 4.01 32.47 25.26
C VAL A 458 5.27 33.04 25.91
N ASP A 459 5.11 33.66 27.07
CA ASP A 459 6.22 34.10 27.92
C ASP A 459 6.77 32.90 28.72
N LEU A 460 7.86 32.32 28.23
CA LEU A 460 8.49 31.14 28.83
C LEU A 460 9.21 31.43 30.15
N ASP A 461 9.50 32.70 30.47
CA ASP A 461 10.14 33.08 31.73
C ASP A 461 9.08 33.23 32.83
N ALA A 462 7.90 33.76 32.50
CA ALA A 462 6.78 33.89 33.43
C ALA A 462 5.92 32.62 33.53
N SER A 463 5.74 31.91 32.41
CA SER A 463 4.90 30.72 32.28
C SER A 463 5.62 29.63 31.48
N PRO A 464 6.53 28.86 32.12
CA PRO A 464 7.18 27.72 31.50
C PRO A 464 6.17 26.72 30.93
N LEU A 465 6.59 25.93 29.93
CA LEU A 465 5.77 24.86 29.37
C LEU A 465 5.41 23.86 30.46
N GLU A 466 4.12 23.54 30.58
CA GLU A 466 3.62 22.64 31.62
C GLU A 466 4.12 21.21 31.41
N LEU A 467 4.13 20.80 30.13
CA LEU A 467 4.60 19.52 29.67
C LEU A 467 5.15 19.63 28.25
N ILE A 468 6.26 18.95 27.98
CA ILE A 468 6.61 18.52 26.63
C ILE A 468 6.35 17.01 26.53
N TYR A 469 5.37 16.62 25.72
CA TYR A 469 5.10 15.22 25.43
C TYR A 469 5.82 14.82 24.14
N GLY A 470 6.79 13.92 24.25
CA GLY A 470 7.65 13.52 23.15
C GLY A 470 7.64 12.02 22.95
N TYR A 471 7.14 11.56 21.81
CA TYR A 471 7.30 10.17 21.35
C TYR A 471 8.51 10.07 20.41
N SER A 472 9.39 9.08 20.59
CA SER A 472 10.48 8.80 19.64
C SER A 472 11.37 10.03 19.40
N MET A 473 11.52 10.52 18.16
CA MET A 473 12.22 11.78 17.89
C MET A 473 11.60 13.02 18.57
N GLY A 474 10.34 12.97 18.98
CA GLY A 474 9.73 13.97 19.87
C GLY A 474 10.36 13.99 21.25
N ALA A 475 10.83 12.85 21.78
CA ALA A 475 11.55 12.79 23.04
C ALA A 475 12.96 13.39 22.92
N LEU A 476 13.66 13.19 21.79
CA LEU A 476 14.92 13.88 21.50
C LEU A 476 14.74 15.41 21.59
N GLN A 477 13.65 15.92 21.01
CA GLN A 477 13.30 17.34 21.09
C GLN A 477 12.96 17.78 22.52
N ALA A 478 12.24 16.97 23.30
CA ALA A 478 11.90 17.27 24.70
C ALA A 478 13.15 17.34 25.60
N TYR A 479 14.11 16.43 25.41
CA TYR A 479 15.39 16.47 26.10
C TYR A 479 16.23 17.67 25.69
N GLU A 480 16.34 17.96 24.39
CA GLU A 480 17.05 19.14 23.89
C GLU A 480 16.46 20.43 24.49
N TRP A 481 15.13 20.58 24.52
CA TRP A 481 14.44 21.67 25.21
C TRP A 481 14.86 21.79 26.68
N SER A 482 14.84 20.67 27.40
CA SER A 482 15.11 20.63 28.84
C SER A 482 16.58 20.90 29.19
N VAL A 483 17.51 20.65 28.26
CA VAL A 483 18.95 20.89 28.44
C VAL A 483 19.33 22.31 28.01
N ALA A 484 18.80 22.77 26.86
CA ALA A 484 19.08 24.09 26.32
C ALA A 484 18.36 25.20 27.11
N TYR A 485 17.13 24.96 27.53
CA TYR A 485 16.25 25.94 28.19
C TYR A 485 15.60 25.38 29.47
N PRO A 486 16.40 25.00 30.48
CA PRO A 486 15.89 24.25 31.64
C PRO A 486 14.78 24.97 32.42
N ALA A 487 14.83 26.29 32.54
CA ALA A 487 13.81 27.07 33.22
C ALA A 487 12.46 27.15 32.45
N ALA A 488 12.48 26.89 31.14
CA ALA A 488 11.30 27.02 30.27
C ALA A 488 10.41 25.77 30.25
N VAL A 489 10.78 24.71 30.99
CA VAL A 489 10.09 23.42 30.95
C VAL A 489 9.86 22.90 32.38
N ARG A 490 8.60 22.68 32.75
CA ARG A 490 8.27 22.10 34.07
C ARG A 490 8.38 20.58 34.06
N ARG A 491 7.89 19.95 32.99
CA ARG A 491 7.81 18.48 32.90
C ARG A 491 8.07 18.00 31.48
N ILE A 492 8.61 16.79 31.36
CA ILE A 492 8.66 16.05 30.10
C ILE A 492 8.11 14.64 30.28
N ALA A 493 7.36 14.18 29.27
CA ALA A 493 7.00 12.78 29.11
C ALA A 493 7.75 12.25 27.88
N ALA A 494 8.82 11.50 28.12
CA ALA A 494 9.67 10.91 27.10
C ALA A 494 9.23 9.46 26.86
N VAL A 495 8.45 9.24 25.80
CA VAL A 495 7.83 7.94 25.48
C VAL A 495 8.58 7.27 24.33
N CYS A 496 9.08 6.04 24.54
CA CYS A 496 9.85 5.27 23.56
C CYS A 496 10.89 6.13 22.81
N GLY A 497 11.72 6.85 23.56
CA GLY A 497 12.73 7.74 23.01
C GLY A 497 13.89 7.92 23.98
N ALA A 498 14.87 8.74 23.60
CA ALA A 498 16.09 8.97 24.38
C ALA A 498 16.56 10.42 24.27
N SER A 499 17.58 10.77 25.04
CA SER A 499 18.25 12.08 25.04
C SER A 499 19.29 12.24 23.90
N ARG A 500 19.66 11.14 23.24
CA ARG A 500 20.60 11.12 22.11
C ARG A 500 20.37 9.92 21.21
N CYS A 501 20.95 9.95 20.01
CA CYS A 501 21.13 8.78 19.16
C CYS A 501 22.27 7.92 19.74
N GLY A 502 21.92 6.83 20.44
CA GLY A 502 22.88 5.84 20.92
C GLY A 502 23.55 5.04 19.78
N GLU A 503 24.60 4.29 20.10
CA GLU A 503 25.37 3.52 19.10
C GLU A 503 24.52 2.47 18.37
N LEU A 504 23.67 1.73 19.10
CA LEU A 504 22.76 0.75 18.49
C LEU A 504 21.77 1.44 17.56
N ASN A 505 21.23 2.58 17.99
CA ASN A 505 20.33 3.39 17.20
C ASN A 505 21.00 3.94 15.94
N ALA A 506 22.27 4.35 16.03
CA ALA A 506 23.07 4.78 14.89
C ALA A 506 23.31 3.64 13.89
N VAL A 507 23.56 2.41 14.35
CA VAL A 507 23.68 1.23 13.47
C VAL A 507 22.37 0.97 12.71
N PHE A 508 21.23 1.02 13.41
CA PHE A 508 19.92 0.91 12.79
C PHE A 508 19.73 1.99 11.71
N LEU A 509 19.99 3.26 12.03
CA LEU A 509 19.85 4.37 11.08
C LEU A 509 20.78 4.25 9.86
N ARG A 510 22.01 3.78 10.05
CA ARG A 510 22.94 3.53 8.95
C ARG A 510 22.44 2.44 8.00
N SER A 511 21.75 1.41 8.52
CA SER A 511 21.16 0.38 7.67
C SER A 511 20.03 0.93 6.81
N LEU A 512 19.24 1.86 7.35
CA LEU A 512 18.17 2.56 6.63
C LEU A 512 18.72 3.51 5.55
N GLU A 513 19.72 4.33 5.90
CA GLU A 513 20.43 5.22 4.97
C GLU A 513 21.02 4.40 3.81
N ALA A 514 21.78 3.35 4.13
CA ALA A 514 22.41 2.49 3.12
C ALA A 514 21.38 1.80 2.21
N ALA A 515 20.24 1.36 2.74
CA ALA A 515 19.19 0.75 1.94
C ALA A 515 18.58 1.74 0.93
N LEU A 516 18.37 3.00 1.34
CA LEU A 516 17.84 4.04 0.45
C LEU A 516 18.86 4.47 -0.60
N THR A 517 20.11 4.74 -0.20
CA THR A 517 21.14 5.26 -1.11
C THR A 517 21.75 4.18 -2.01
N ALA A 518 21.49 2.89 -1.75
CA ALA A 518 21.83 1.81 -2.67
C ALA A 518 20.88 1.70 -3.87
N ASP A 519 19.76 2.43 -3.88
CA ASP A 519 18.85 2.46 -5.02
C ASP A 519 19.54 3.10 -6.26
N PRO A 520 19.40 2.55 -7.47
CA PRO A 520 19.96 3.14 -8.70
C PRO A 520 19.49 4.58 -8.99
N ALA A 521 18.38 5.02 -8.39
CA ALA A 521 17.93 6.40 -8.47
C ALA A 521 18.82 7.38 -7.69
N TRP A 522 19.61 6.91 -6.73
CA TRP A 522 20.54 7.75 -5.97
C TRP A 522 21.69 8.24 -6.86
N ASP A 523 22.00 9.52 -6.76
CA ASP A 523 23.16 10.14 -7.36
C ASP A 523 24.17 10.55 -6.30
N GLU A 524 25.31 9.86 -6.26
CA GLU A 524 26.34 10.10 -5.25
C GLU A 524 26.96 11.51 -5.39
N ALA A 525 27.06 12.02 -6.61
CA ALA A 525 27.68 13.32 -6.87
C ALA A 525 26.82 14.49 -6.36
N SER A 526 25.51 14.49 -6.65
CA SER A 526 24.59 15.52 -6.16
C SER A 526 23.99 15.22 -4.79
N ARG A 527 24.20 14.01 -4.25
CA ARG A 527 23.55 13.51 -3.02
C ARG A 527 22.04 13.65 -3.07
N ALA A 528 21.44 13.32 -4.21
CA ALA A 528 20.01 13.44 -4.46
C ALA A 528 19.45 12.25 -5.26
N PHE A 529 18.13 12.05 -5.19
CA PHE A 529 17.45 11.05 -6.01
C PHE A 529 17.04 11.64 -7.36
N ARG A 530 17.41 10.98 -8.46
CA ARG A 530 17.01 11.34 -9.85
C ARG A 530 15.56 10.96 -10.17
N SER A 531 15.00 10.01 -9.43
CA SER A 531 13.62 9.51 -9.56
C SER A 531 13.19 8.86 -8.23
N PRO A 532 11.89 8.59 -8.00
CA PRO A 532 11.45 7.89 -6.80
C PRO A 532 12.17 6.54 -6.59
N PRO A 533 12.88 6.32 -5.45
CA PRO A 533 13.70 5.13 -5.22
C PRO A 533 12.87 3.95 -4.69
N HIS A 534 12.05 3.34 -5.57
CA HIS A 534 11.10 2.29 -5.15
C HIS A 534 11.77 1.05 -4.53
N ARG A 535 12.97 0.66 -4.98
CA ARG A 535 13.67 -0.52 -4.43
C ARG A 535 14.26 -0.18 -3.07
N GLY A 536 14.87 1.01 -2.96
CA GLY A 536 15.41 1.54 -1.72
C GLY A 536 14.34 1.71 -0.65
N LEU A 537 13.18 2.30 -0.99
CA LEU A 537 12.04 2.45 -0.06
C LEU A 537 11.50 1.10 0.42
N ARG A 538 11.41 0.10 -0.47
CA ARG A 538 11.00 -1.26 -0.08
C ARG A 538 12.01 -1.91 0.87
N ALA A 539 13.31 -1.77 0.59
CA ALA A 539 14.37 -2.31 1.45
C ALA A 539 14.38 -1.60 2.82
N PHE A 540 14.34 -0.27 2.83
CA PHE A 540 14.18 0.56 4.02
C PHE A 540 13.01 0.09 4.88
N ALA A 541 11.83 -0.05 4.28
CA ALA A 541 10.62 -0.46 4.98
C ALA A 541 10.72 -1.88 5.57
N SER A 542 11.32 -2.80 4.81
CA SER A 542 11.50 -4.19 5.23
C SER A 542 12.48 -4.30 6.41
N ILE A 543 13.55 -3.49 6.40
CA ILE A 543 14.44 -3.37 7.56
C ILE A 543 13.65 -2.82 8.74
N TYR A 544 12.98 -1.68 8.57
CA TYR A 544 12.24 -1.02 9.63
C TYR A 544 11.21 -1.95 10.28
N ALA A 545 10.53 -2.81 9.51
CA ALA A 545 9.56 -3.77 10.02
C ALA A 545 10.13 -4.74 11.07
N GLY A 546 11.42 -5.07 10.98
CA GLY A 546 12.10 -5.91 11.97
C GLY A 546 12.53 -5.18 13.25
N TRP A 547 12.61 -3.84 13.21
CA TRP A 547 13.05 -2.99 14.32
C TRP A 547 11.89 -2.27 15.01
N GLY A 548 10.81 -1.96 14.28
CA GLY A 548 9.68 -1.16 14.76
C GLY A 548 8.83 -1.87 15.82
N VAL A 549 8.76 -3.20 15.79
CA VAL A 549 8.04 -4.02 16.78
C VAL A 549 8.99 -4.92 17.58
N GLY A 550 8.51 -5.43 18.71
CA GLY A 550 9.22 -6.43 19.51
C GLY A 550 9.32 -7.77 18.77
N SER A 551 10.27 -8.60 19.20
CA SER A 551 10.43 -9.94 18.59
C SER A 551 9.22 -10.84 18.90
N GLU A 552 8.61 -10.61 20.06
CA GLU A 552 7.37 -11.21 20.57
C GLU A 552 6.19 -10.96 19.63
N TRP A 553 6.15 -9.81 18.93
CA TRP A 553 5.11 -9.52 17.93
C TRP A 553 5.01 -10.61 16.86
N TYR A 554 6.16 -11.10 16.39
CA TYR A 554 6.23 -12.13 15.37
C TYR A 554 6.11 -13.53 15.95
N LEU A 555 6.76 -13.79 17.09
CA LEU A 555 6.71 -15.09 17.77
C LEU A 555 5.28 -15.47 18.18
N GLU A 556 4.54 -14.51 18.72
CA GLU A 556 3.16 -14.69 19.18
C GLU A 556 2.12 -14.40 18.10
N GLN A 557 2.57 -14.05 16.88
CA GLN A 557 1.71 -13.77 15.73
C GLN A 557 0.69 -12.65 15.99
N ARG A 558 1.06 -11.61 16.76
CA ARG A 558 0.19 -10.48 17.13
C ARG A 558 -0.35 -9.71 15.92
N TYR A 559 0.36 -9.75 14.80
CA TYR A 559 -0.13 -9.22 13.52
C TYR A 559 -1.49 -9.82 13.09
N ARG A 560 -1.87 -11.02 13.54
CA ARG A 560 -3.20 -11.59 13.26
C ARG A 560 -4.31 -10.84 13.96
N ALA A 561 -4.10 -10.43 15.21
CA ALA A 561 -5.05 -9.62 15.95
C ALA A 561 -5.19 -8.22 15.35
N ALA A 562 -4.12 -7.71 14.73
CA ALA A 562 -4.13 -6.48 13.93
C ALA A 562 -4.75 -6.64 12.53
N GLY A 563 -5.32 -7.81 12.21
CA GLY A 563 -6.06 -8.06 10.97
C GLY A 563 -5.23 -8.54 9.78
N TYR A 564 -3.97 -8.96 9.99
CA TYR A 564 -3.11 -9.47 8.92
C TYR A 564 -3.04 -11.01 8.95
N ALA A 565 -3.19 -11.65 7.79
CA ALA A 565 -3.19 -13.11 7.68
C ALA A 565 -1.79 -13.74 7.79
N SER A 566 -0.72 -12.97 7.60
CA SER A 566 0.66 -13.43 7.76
C SER A 566 1.62 -12.28 8.12
N ALA A 567 2.82 -12.64 8.58
CA ALA A 567 3.90 -11.67 8.79
C ALA A 567 4.29 -10.95 7.48
N GLU A 568 4.25 -11.66 6.35
CA GLU A 568 4.53 -11.07 5.03
C GLU A 568 3.44 -10.05 4.65
N GLU A 569 2.16 -10.37 4.86
CA GLU A 569 1.07 -9.44 4.61
C GLU A 569 1.19 -8.22 5.53
N PHE A 570 1.52 -8.43 6.80
CA PHE A 570 1.84 -7.36 7.72
C PHE A 570 2.94 -6.48 7.14
N ILE A 571 4.14 -7.00 6.88
CA ILE A 571 5.26 -6.21 6.33
C ILE A 571 4.85 -5.47 5.04
N SER A 572 4.16 -6.16 4.12
CA SER A 572 3.73 -5.61 2.84
C SER A 572 2.73 -4.47 2.98
N ARG A 573 1.63 -4.68 3.72
CA ARG A 573 0.50 -3.75 3.79
C ARG A 573 0.66 -2.66 4.85
N SER A 574 1.58 -2.86 5.78
CA SER A 574 1.82 -1.98 6.92
C SER A 574 3.06 -1.11 6.63
N TYR A 575 4.26 -1.69 6.68
CA TYR A 575 5.53 -0.99 6.47
C TYR A 575 5.80 -0.62 5.00
N ILE A 576 5.79 -1.59 4.08
CA ILE A 576 6.17 -1.33 2.68
C ILE A 576 5.17 -0.35 2.04
N ALA A 577 3.86 -0.57 2.20
CA ALA A 577 2.85 0.33 1.67
C ALA A 577 2.94 1.74 2.28
N GLY A 578 3.19 1.85 3.59
CA GLY A 578 3.37 3.14 4.26
C GLY A 578 4.58 3.91 3.72
N PHE A 579 5.77 3.31 3.76
CA PHE A 579 7.00 3.96 3.32
C PHE A 579 7.08 4.17 1.80
N ALA A 580 6.45 3.33 0.97
CA ALA A 580 6.39 3.54 -0.47
C ALA A 580 5.76 4.88 -0.86
N SER A 581 4.94 5.45 0.02
CA SER A 581 4.31 6.75 -0.19
C SER A 581 5.15 7.93 0.32
N CYS A 582 6.23 7.71 1.07
CA CYS A 582 7.08 8.77 1.63
C CYS A 582 7.95 9.44 0.55
N ASP A 583 8.33 10.70 0.79
CA ASP A 583 9.41 11.32 0.03
C ASP A 583 10.76 10.85 0.60
N ALA A 584 11.59 10.24 -0.24
CA ALA A 584 12.84 9.63 0.22
C ALA A 584 13.88 10.68 0.66
N ALA A 585 13.85 11.89 0.10
CA ALA A 585 14.75 12.96 0.52
C ALA A 585 14.36 13.50 1.91
N ASP A 586 13.06 13.64 2.17
CA ASP A 586 12.52 13.98 3.49
C ASP A 586 12.92 12.92 4.55
N LEU A 587 12.83 11.62 4.22
CA LEU A 587 13.28 10.54 5.10
C LEU A 587 14.78 10.62 5.39
N LEU A 588 15.62 10.82 4.37
CA LEU A 588 17.07 10.97 4.57
C LEU A 588 17.42 12.19 5.42
N ALA A 589 16.73 13.30 5.22
CA ALA A 589 16.90 14.50 6.04
C ALA A 589 16.58 14.21 7.52
N GLN A 590 15.46 13.54 7.80
CA GLN A 590 15.10 13.16 9.17
C GLN A 590 16.06 12.11 9.77
N VAL A 591 16.56 11.16 8.97
CA VAL A 591 17.61 10.22 9.42
C VAL A 591 18.88 10.98 9.81
N ALA A 592 19.28 12.01 9.05
CA ALA A 592 20.42 12.85 9.39
C ALA A 592 20.18 13.67 10.67
N THR A 593 19.01 14.29 10.81
CA THR A 593 18.58 14.98 12.05
C THR A 593 18.64 14.05 13.25
N TRP A 594 18.08 12.85 13.13
CA TRP A 594 18.05 11.86 14.20
C TRP A 594 19.45 11.40 14.57
N ARG A 595 20.24 10.95 13.59
CA ARG A 595 21.59 10.40 13.83
C ARG A 595 22.55 11.40 14.49
N THR A 596 22.33 12.70 14.27
CA THR A 596 23.15 13.76 14.85
C THR A 596 22.62 14.30 16.17
N ALA A 597 21.48 13.80 16.66
CA ALA A 597 20.89 14.22 17.91
C ALA A 597 21.73 13.72 19.10
N ASP A 598 22.34 14.63 19.84
CA ASP A 598 23.03 14.29 21.08
C ASP A 598 23.17 15.52 21.99
N VAL A 599 22.37 15.57 23.05
CA VAL A 599 22.44 16.64 24.06
C VAL A 599 23.79 16.66 24.80
N ALA A 600 24.58 15.59 24.77
CA ALA A 600 25.88 15.52 25.44
C ALA A 600 26.96 16.35 24.73
N LEU A 601 26.88 16.48 23.40
CA LEU A 601 27.93 17.07 22.57
C LEU A 601 28.34 18.50 23.02
N PRO A 602 27.40 19.44 23.27
CA PRO A 602 27.77 20.80 23.66
C PRO A 602 28.26 20.92 25.12
N HIS A 603 28.12 19.86 25.93
CA HIS A 603 28.27 19.92 27.39
C HIS A 603 29.38 19.02 27.94
N GLY A 604 30.16 18.38 27.07
CA GLY A 604 31.31 17.57 27.48
C GLY A 604 30.94 16.21 28.08
N GLY A 605 29.70 15.75 27.87
CA GLY A 605 29.26 14.43 28.31
C GLY A 605 27.79 14.37 28.73
N LEU A 606 27.24 13.15 28.73
CA LEU A 606 25.82 12.91 29.02
C LEU A 606 25.45 13.31 30.46
N LYS A 607 26.33 13.05 31.43
CA LYS A 607 26.12 13.45 32.83
C LYS A 607 26.00 14.97 32.97
N GLN A 608 26.88 15.72 32.30
CA GLN A 608 26.89 17.18 32.33
C GLN A 608 25.63 17.74 31.67
N ALA A 609 25.24 17.20 30.51
CA ALA A 609 24.01 17.61 29.83
C ALA A 609 22.76 17.35 30.70
N LEU A 610 22.56 16.11 31.17
CA LEU A 610 21.39 15.74 31.97
C LEU A 610 21.36 16.42 33.35
N SER A 611 22.52 16.84 33.89
CA SER A 611 22.55 17.62 35.14
C SER A 611 21.84 18.98 35.03
N ARG A 612 21.74 19.53 33.80
CA ARG A 612 21.06 20.80 33.52
C ARG A 612 19.54 20.66 33.56
N VAL A 613 19.00 19.47 33.38
CA VAL A 613 17.55 19.22 33.38
C VAL A 613 17.00 19.52 34.77
N THR A 614 16.08 20.48 34.84
CA THR A 614 15.33 20.84 36.05
C THR A 614 13.88 20.34 36.02
N ALA A 615 13.38 19.98 34.83
CA ALA A 615 12.05 19.43 34.66
C ALA A 615 11.87 18.08 35.37
N LYS A 616 10.66 17.77 35.84
CA LYS A 616 10.28 16.40 36.21
C LYS A 616 10.16 15.55 34.94
N VAL A 617 10.79 14.38 34.93
CA VAL A 617 10.87 13.49 33.77
C VAL A 617 10.06 12.24 34.04
N LEU A 618 9.04 11.98 33.21
CA LEU A 618 8.43 10.66 33.08
C LEU A 618 9.08 9.97 31.88
N LEU A 619 9.90 8.96 32.15
CA LEU A 619 10.63 8.21 31.13
C LEU A 619 9.92 6.87 30.91
N MET A 620 9.36 6.66 29.72
CA MET A 620 8.52 5.52 29.38
C MET A 620 9.06 4.74 28.17
N PRO A 621 10.17 3.99 28.30
CA PRO A 621 10.62 3.07 27.26
C PRO A 621 9.66 1.88 27.16
N CYS A 622 9.57 1.24 25.99
CA CYS A 622 8.98 -0.10 25.90
C CYS A 622 10.05 -1.15 26.19
N ASP A 623 9.72 -2.19 26.94
CA ASP A 623 10.67 -3.24 27.32
C ASP A 623 11.15 -4.09 26.14
N THR A 624 10.39 -4.13 25.05
CA THR A 624 10.73 -4.78 23.78
C THR A 624 11.16 -3.81 22.68
N ASP A 625 11.36 -2.51 22.97
CA ASP A 625 11.93 -1.56 22.00
C ASP A 625 13.39 -1.94 21.69
N ARG A 626 13.72 -2.00 20.40
CA ARG A 626 14.99 -2.54 19.91
C ARG A 626 16.03 -1.46 19.58
N TYR A 627 15.65 -0.18 19.59
CA TYR A 627 16.58 0.91 19.25
C TYR A 627 16.45 2.15 20.12
N PHE A 628 15.39 2.29 20.91
CA PHE A 628 15.37 3.12 22.12
C PHE A 628 15.20 2.20 23.32
N THR A 629 16.31 1.60 23.73
CA THR A 629 16.25 0.43 24.61
C THR A 629 15.96 0.81 26.06
N LEU A 630 15.31 -0.10 26.80
CA LEU A 630 15.15 0.04 28.25
C LEU A 630 16.50 0.17 28.97
N GLU A 631 17.55 -0.47 28.48
CA GLU A 631 18.89 -0.39 29.10
C GLU A 631 19.50 1.01 28.96
N GLU A 632 19.36 1.67 27.81
CA GLU A 632 19.78 3.07 27.65
C GLU A 632 18.93 4.00 28.52
N ALA A 633 17.61 3.77 28.59
CA ALA A 633 16.72 4.54 29.45
C ALA A 633 17.07 4.41 30.94
N LYS A 634 17.51 3.24 31.42
CA LYS A 634 17.98 3.05 32.81
C LYS A 634 19.22 3.91 33.11
N VAL A 635 20.14 4.04 32.14
CA VAL A 635 21.32 4.91 32.29
C VAL A 635 20.89 6.37 32.41
N GLU A 636 19.98 6.83 31.54
CA GLU A 636 19.43 8.20 31.62
C GLU A 636 18.72 8.46 32.94
N ALA A 637 17.86 7.53 33.37
CA ALA A 637 17.15 7.62 34.65
C ALA A 637 18.12 7.74 35.84
N ALA A 638 19.19 6.94 35.85
CA ALA A 638 20.21 7.01 36.90
C ALA A 638 20.95 8.36 36.93
N LEU A 639 21.20 8.97 35.76
CA LEU A 639 21.84 10.29 35.67
C LEU A 639 20.91 11.44 36.04
N LEU A 640 19.62 11.31 35.75
CA LEU A 640 18.59 12.29 36.12
C LEU A 640 18.28 12.25 37.63
N GLY A 641 18.40 11.08 38.26
CA GLY A 641 18.16 10.88 39.70
C GLY A 641 16.69 11.10 40.06
N ASP A 642 16.43 11.77 41.19
CA ASP A 642 15.09 12.02 41.73
C ASP A 642 14.16 12.83 40.81
N ARG A 643 14.72 13.45 39.77
CA ARG A 643 13.94 14.16 38.74
C ARG A 643 13.24 13.19 37.79
N CYS A 644 13.64 11.92 37.73
CA CYS A 644 13.11 10.95 36.77
C CYS A 644 12.29 9.84 37.43
N THR A 645 11.11 9.59 36.89
CA THR A 645 10.33 8.38 37.15
C THR A 645 10.40 7.50 35.91
N LEU A 646 11.11 6.37 36.01
CA LEU A 646 11.20 5.36 34.96
C LEU A 646 10.00 4.41 35.04
N VAL A 647 9.15 4.41 34.01
CA VAL A 647 7.94 3.59 33.93
C VAL A 647 7.92 2.82 32.60
N PRO A 648 8.53 1.62 32.54
CA PRO A 648 8.56 0.84 31.31
C PRO A 648 7.16 0.37 30.87
N ILE A 649 6.85 0.53 29.59
CA ILE A 649 5.67 -0.04 28.94
C ILE A 649 5.97 -1.52 28.66
N ARG A 650 5.11 -2.42 29.14
CA ARG A 650 5.21 -3.87 28.90
C ARG A 650 4.37 -4.21 27.68
N SER A 651 4.99 -4.42 26.52
CA SER A 651 4.25 -4.68 25.28
C SER A 651 5.08 -5.46 24.28
N ALA A 652 4.44 -6.31 23.48
CA ALA A 652 5.07 -6.94 22.32
C ALA A 652 5.21 -5.97 21.12
N ALA A 653 4.55 -4.81 21.17
CA ALA A 653 4.53 -3.85 20.07
C ALA A 653 5.86 -3.08 19.90
N GLY A 654 6.86 -3.29 20.77
CA GLY A 654 8.16 -2.64 20.69
C GLY A 654 8.04 -1.12 20.64
N HIS A 655 8.76 -0.48 19.73
CA HIS A 655 8.72 0.97 19.56
C HIS A 655 7.31 1.50 19.26
N ARG A 656 6.43 0.69 18.65
CA ARG A 656 5.04 1.08 18.36
C ARG A 656 4.18 1.21 19.61
N ALA A 657 4.59 0.66 20.76
CA ALA A 657 3.87 0.81 22.03
C ALA A 657 3.76 2.27 22.49
N GLY A 658 4.72 3.12 22.10
CA GLY A 658 4.70 4.57 22.39
C GLY A 658 3.83 5.41 21.45
N ASP A 659 3.26 4.80 20.41
CA ASP A 659 2.32 5.42 19.47
C ASP A 659 1.05 4.55 19.31
N PRO A 660 0.27 4.40 20.41
CA PRO A 660 -0.83 3.43 20.50
C PRO A 660 -2.13 3.94 19.88
N HIS A 661 -2.08 4.42 18.64
CA HIS A 661 -3.28 4.86 17.91
C HIS A 661 -4.09 3.70 17.31
N ARG A 662 -3.61 2.46 17.45
CA ARG A 662 -4.26 1.27 16.89
C ARG A 662 -5.22 0.64 17.89
N PRO A 663 -6.35 0.06 17.44
CA PRO A 663 -7.33 -0.56 18.34
C PRO A 663 -6.74 -1.64 19.25
N GLU A 664 -5.77 -2.41 18.74
CA GLU A 664 -5.09 -3.47 19.49
C GLU A 664 -4.12 -2.96 20.58
N LEU A 665 -3.85 -1.64 20.66
CA LEU A 665 -2.94 -1.02 21.63
C LEU A 665 -3.68 -0.17 22.68
N THR A 666 -4.95 -0.48 22.94
CA THR A 666 -5.79 0.30 23.87
C THR A 666 -5.24 0.28 25.30
N ASP A 667 -4.64 -0.83 25.72
CA ASP A 667 -4.05 -0.98 27.05
C ASP A 667 -2.81 -0.09 27.22
N GLU A 668 -1.94 -0.03 26.21
CA GLU A 668 -0.79 0.87 26.18
C GLU A 668 -1.23 2.34 26.21
N LEU A 669 -2.26 2.71 25.45
CA LEU A 669 -2.83 4.06 25.48
C LEU A 669 -3.35 4.42 26.88
N ALA A 670 -4.12 3.54 27.50
CA ALA A 670 -4.65 3.75 28.85
C ALA A 670 -3.53 3.86 29.89
N PHE A 671 -2.50 3.02 29.78
CA PHE A 671 -1.32 3.03 30.65
C PHE A 671 -0.53 4.34 30.53
N ILE A 672 -0.25 4.79 29.30
CA ILE A 672 0.44 6.07 29.05
C ILE A 672 -0.39 7.22 29.60
N LYS A 673 -1.68 7.28 29.26
CA LYS A 673 -2.61 8.31 29.74
C LYS A 673 -2.58 8.43 31.25
N GLN A 674 -2.72 7.31 31.96
CA GLN A 674 -2.73 7.28 33.42
C GLN A 674 -1.46 7.90 34.02
N HIS A 675 -0.28 7.58 33.47
CA HIS A 675 0.99 8.08 34.02
C HIS A 675 1.27 9.54 33.63
N VAL A 676 0.86 9.97 32.44
CA VAL A 676 0.94 11.38 32.03
C VAL A 676 0.04 12.24 32.90
N HIS A 677 -1.19 11.80 33.19
CA HIS A 677 -2.10 12.53 34.10
C HIS A 677 -1.52 12.61 35.52
N LYS A 678 -0.98 11.50 36.06
CA LYS A 678 -0.26 11.52 37.35
C LYS A 678 0.91 12.52 37.37
N LEU A 679 1.66 12.64 36.26
CA LEU A 679 2.76 13.59 36.14
C LEU A 679 2.26 15.04 36.15
N LEU A 680 1.17 15.33 35.43
CA LEU A 680 0.55 16.66 35.38
C LEU A 680 -0.05 17.06 36.73
N ASP A 681 -0.67 16.11 37.44
CA ASP A 681 -1.27 16.32 38.78
C ASP A 681 -0.22 16.48 39.90
N ALA A 682 1.03 16.07 39.65
CA ALA A 682 2.10 16.19 40.63
C ALA A 682 2.53 17.65 40.80
N SER A 683 2.27 18.19 42.01
CA SER A 683 2.54 19.57 42.44
C SER A 683 3.98 20.02 42.25
#